data_AF-A0A933I0P1-F1
#
_entry.id   AF-A0A933I0P1-F1
#
_cell.length_a   1.000
_cell.length_b   1.000
_cell.length_c   1.000
_cell.angle_alpha   90.00
_cell.angle_beta   90.00
_cell.angle_gamma   90.00
#
_symmetry.space_group_name_H-M   'P 1'
#
loop_
_entity.id
_entity.type
_entity.pdbx_description
1 polymer ?
#
loop_
_entity_poly.entity_id
_entity_poly.type
_entity_poly.pdbx_seq_one_letter_code
_entity_poly.pdbx_strand_id
1 'polypeptide(L)'
;MLNWKYDKTFKFYLTDEISGRLIPVSEWQETGTSFIAHISVLQELADNGFADFTDDSCIVEPENIYRFTETDFQILELPQFYPYEIYIQSNGQLNQSNFNFRYGFYDFAPNGTRLNAKRNGLLIDIDQRQYLLSLNQYKICEALDDFNSLSEEERTFKNNLLRFAEIKGLSDSNASILDRYLQNENVCHPEKIIVDIEFNDGVLEVIPRVGNNVFNELIQENEFKPIEEFPKAFDMYRNVQDVYPTSNLNGQRTRVVFDDKQKEQIKIIKDKLRRTSDPEKVKQISEDPFRFLGLDNEIIDTSAFYSERVVEIGLYKPRFYPFICPYKSEWIPGIGIEDRICGKKNIFIKTKIELEEFKQEKEKAVKSGENSFDWKNTSIPIEKAEEFIKIAERQLANSKEPVKGTIALIIKENVEGSEYSEIGDELDIEIEQTFFKVQNLTPVVSLKEHQQEGIAWLQNLFSKNLRGCLLADDMGLGKTLQLLYFIEWHSQNYDNNKPYLVVAPVSILENWEKEYSHFFIPQSLPLTKLYGNTGLTKDYNKKSVQALQTKQLILTNYETIRAFQLNLCKVDYAVAVLDEAQKFKTPGTLITNVSKALKADFKIAMTGTPVENTLVDLWCIMDFAKPGLLGNAKDFAKEFQHPLKKKKQI
;
A
#
# COMPACT_ATOMS: atom_id res chain seq x y z
N MET A 1 -28.88 39.18 -17.00
CA MET A 1 -28.45 37.87 -17.55
C MET A 1 -27.07 37.48 -17.04
N LEU A 2 -26.91 36.23 -16.59
CA LEU A 2 -25.58 35.62 -16.40
C LEU A 2 -25.07 35.19 -17.78
N ASN A 3 -23.87 35.63 -18.13
CA ASN A 3 -23.20 35.19 -19.35
C ASN A 3 -21.90 34.52 -18.97
N TRP A 4 -21.44 33.64 -19.84
CA TRP A 4 -20.11 33.07 -19.75
C TRP A 4 -19.35 33.29 -21.05
N LYS A 5 -18.03 33.34 -20.94
CA LYS A 5 -17.12 33.35 -22.09
C LYS A 5 -15.98 32.39 -21.81
N TYR A 6 -15.62 31.59 -22.80
CA TYR A 6 -14.43 30.77 -22.76
C TYR A 6 -13.29 31.44 -23.53
N ASP A 7 -12.17 31.67 -22.83
CA ASP A 7 -10.89 32.11 -23.43
C ASP A 7 -9.75 31.52 -22.60
N LYS A 8 -9.43 30.25 -22.87
CA LYS A 8 -8.58 29.35 -22.05
C LYS A 8 -9.13 29.04 -20.67
N THR A 9 -9.84 29.95 -20.02
CA THR A 9 -10.60 29.76 -18.78
C THR A 9 -12.06 30.13 -19.00
N PHE A 10 -12.95 29.66 -18.13
CA PHE A 10 -14.36 30.04 -18.15
C PHE A 10 -14.57 31.26 -17.28
N LYS A 11 -15.04 32.34 -17.89
CA LYS A 11 -15.33 33.60 -17.22
C LYS A 11 -16.84 33.80 -17.17
N PHE A 12 -17.42 33.72 -15.98
CA PHE A 12 -18.82 34.00 -15.71
C PHE A 12 -18.98 35.44 -15.24
N TYR A 13 -19.94 36.18 -15.81
CA TYR A 13 -20.18 37.58 -15.49
C TYR A 13 -21.66 37.93 -15.63
N LEU A 14 -22.14 38.81 -14.76
CA LEU A 14 -23.50 39.33 -14.81
C LEU A 14 -23.56 40.62 -15.60
N THR A 15 -24.57 40.74 -16.46
CA THR A 15 -24.88 41.96 -17.19
C THR A 15 -26.31 42.40 -16.91
N ASP A 16 -26.49 43.72 -16.79
CA ASP A 16 -27.80 44.35 -16.75
C ASP A 16 -28.45 44.28 -18.14
N GLU A 17 -29.68 43.76 -18.21
CA GLU A 17 -30.43 43.55 -19.45
C GLU A 17 -30.80 44.85 -20.16
N ILE A 18 -30.91 45.96 -19.42
CA ILE A 18 -31.35 47.25 -19.98
C ILE A 18 -30.15 48.09 -20.42
N SER A 19 -29.07 48.09 -19.64
CA SER A 19 -27.90 48.95 -19.88
C SER A 19 -26.70 48.23 -20.51
N GLY A 20 -26.68 46.90 -20.51
CA GLY A 20 -25.56 46.08 -20.98
C GLY A 20 -24.29 46.21 -20.13
N ARG A 21 -24.37 46.89 -18.97
CA ARG A 21 -23.24 47.10 -18.07
C ARG A 21 -22.96 45.84 -17.24
N LEU A 22 -21.67 45.59 -17.00
CA LEU A 22 -21.21 44.55 -16.09
C LEU A 22 -21.59 44.92 -14.67
N ILE A 23 -22.12 43.95 -13.93
CA ILE A 23 -22.47 44.10 -12.52
C ILE A 23 -21.27 43.61 -11.68
N PRO A 24 -20.72 44.45 -10.78
CA PRO A 24 -19.61 44.04 -9.91
C PRO A 24 -19.99 42.88 -9.00
N VAL A 25 -19.04 41.99 -8.70
CA VAL A 25 -19.25 40.79 -7.87
C VAL A 25 -19.78 41.15 -6.47
N SER A 26 -19.41 42.32 -5.93
CA SER A 26 -19.93 42.83 -4.66
C SER A 26 -21.45 43.02 -4.65
N GLU A 27 -22.06 43.25 -5.81
CA GLU A 27 -23.49 43.51 -5.96
C GLU A 27 -24.27 42.25 -6.38
N TRP A 28 -23.59 41.12 -6.63
CA TRP A 28 -24.24 39.88 -7.10
C TRP A 28 -25.26 39.35 -6.07
N GLN A 29 -24.96 39.43 -4.78
CA GLN A 29 -25.89 39.00 -3.72
C GLN A 29 -27.15 39.88 -3.62
N GLU A 30 -27.10 41.11 -4.13
CA GLU A 30 -28.22 42.07 -4.11
C GLU A 30 -29.12 41.93 -5.35
N THR A 31 -28.66 41.23 -6.39
CA THR A 31 -29.38 41.04 -7.67
C THR A 31 -30.51 39.98 -7.61
N GLY A 32 -31.48 40.16 -6.70
CA GLY A 32 -32.79 39.50 -6.76
C GLY A 32 -32.83 37.96 -6.65
N THR A 33 -34.04 37.40 -6.50
CA THR A 33 -34.25 35.96 -6.25
C THR A 33 -34.00 35.04 -7.45
N SER A 34 -33.97 35.58 -8.67
CA SER A 34 -33.84 34.82 -9.91
C SER A 34 -32.42 34.30 -10.20
N PHE A 35 -31.38 34.93 -9.64
CA PHE A 35 -29.98 34.57 -9.91
C PHE A 35 -29.29 33.87 -8.74
N ILE A 36 -30.00 33.67 -7.62
CA ILE A 36 -29.47 33.01 -6.41
C ILE A 36 -28.89 31.64 -6.74
N ALA A 37 -29.61 30.81 -7.51
CA ALA A 37 -29.14 29.47 -7.86
C ALA A 37 -27.81 29.50 -8.63
N HIS A 38 -27.65 30.42 -9.59
CA HIS A 38 -26.43 30.55 -10.38
C HIS A 38 -25.25 31.01 -9.53
N ILE A 39 -25.48 31.98 -8.65
CA ILE A 39 -24.45 32.53 -7.77
C ILE A 39 -24.05 31.48 -6.72
N SER A 40 -25.00 30.73 -6.17
CA SER A 40 -24.72 29.66 -5.21
C SER A 40 -23.79 28.58 -5.77
N VAL A 41 -24.01 28.14 -7.02
CA VAL A 41 -23.16 27.15 -7.70
C VAL A 41 -21.72 27.67 -7.86
N LEU A 42 -21.56 28.94 -8.29
CA LEU A 42 -20.23 29.55 -8.45
C LEU A 42 -19.54 29.80 -7.10
N GLN A 43 -20.30 30.15 -6.08
CA GLN A 43 -19.79 30.42 -4.74
C GLN A 43 -19.35 29.12 -4.03
N GLU A 44 -20.08 28.02 -4.21
CA GLU A 44 -19.68 26.70 -3.70
C GLU A 44 -18.34 26.24 -4.29
N LEU A 45 -18.10 26.45 -5.58
CA LEU A 45 -16.79 26.15 -6.18
C LEU A 45 -15.67 27.02 -5.60
N ALA A 46 -15.93 28.31 -5.40
CA ALA A 46 -14.94 29.23 -4.87
C ALA A 46 -14.60 28.92 -3.40
N ASP A 47 -15.60 28.59 -2.57
CA ASP A 47 -15.40 28.19 -1.18
C ASP A 47 -14.54 26.91 -1.06
N ASN A 48 -14.64 26.03 -2.06
CA ASN A 48 -13.81 24.83 -2.17
C ASN A 48 -12.44 25.06 -2.85
N GLY A 49 -12.13 26.30 -3.25
CA GLY A 49 -10.86 26.69 -3.86
C GLY A 49 -10.70 26.32 -5.34
N PHE A 50 -11.81 26.12 -6.07
CA PHE A 50 -11.81 25.72 -7.49
C PHE A 50 -12.19 26.84 -8.46
N ALA A 51 -12.56 28.01 -7.95
CA ALA A 51 -12.91 29.19 -8.73
C ALA A 51 -12.43 30.47 -8.03
N ASP A 52 -12.06 31.48 -8.81
CA ASP A 52 -11.58 32.77 -8.31
C ASP A 52 -12.54 33.90 -8.69
N PHE A 53 -13.01 34.64 -7.68
CA PHE A 53 -13.77 35.86 -7.91
C PHE A 53 -12.82 37.04 -8.15
N THR A 54 -13.11 37.78 -9.21
CA THR A 54 -12.51 39.08 -9.55
C THR A 54 -13.55 40.18 -9.34
N ASP A 55 -13.19 41.45 -9.56
CA ASP A 55 -14.10 42.58 -9.32
C ASP A 55 -15.43 42.47 -10.10
N ASP A 56 -15.40 41.92 -11.32
CA ASP A 56 -16.56 41.88 -12.23
C ASP A 56 -16.94 40.46 -12.72
N SER A 57 -16.24 39.42 -12.28
CA SER A 57 -16.45 38.06 -12.80
C SER A 57 -15.95 36.94 -11.90
N CYS A 58 -16.48 35.74 -12.10
CA CYS A 58 -15.97 34.50 -11.55
C CYS A 58 -15.18 33.75 -12.63
N ILE A 59 -13.94 33.38 -12.33
CA ILE A 59 -13.05 32.65 -13.23
C ILE A 59 -12.97 31.20 -12.74
N VAL A 60 -13.24 30.26 -13.64
CA VAL A 60 -13.16 28.83 -13.38
C VAL A 60 -12.14 28.22 -14.35
N GLU A 61 -11.16 27.52 -13.79
CA GLU A 61 -10.19 26.75 -14.57
C GLU A 61 -10.89 25.59 -15.30
N PRO A 62 -10.49 25.25 -16.54
CA PRO A 62 -11.24 24.30 -17.36
C PRO A 62 -11.39 22.90 -16.76
N GLU A 63 -10.39 22.44 -16.01
CA GLU A 63 -10.43 21.13 -15.35
C GLU A 63 -11.48 21.07 -14.24
N ASN A 64 -11.80 22.20 -13.61
CA ASN A 64 -12.74 22.26 -12.50
C ASN A 64 -14.20 22.23 -12.95
N ILE A 65 -14.47 22.43 -14.24
CA ILE A 65 -15.84 22.38 -14.80
C ILE A 65 -16.41 20.96 -14.79
N TYR A 66 -15.56 19.95 -14.89
CA TYR A 66 -16.00 18.55 -14.79
C TYR A 66 -16.45 18.16 -13.37
N ARG A 67 -16.33 19.05 -12.38
CA ARG A 67 -16.85 18.85 -11.02
C ARG A 67 -18.32 19.22 -10.89
N PHE A 68 -18.88 19.93 -11.87
CA PHE A 68 -20.29 20.29 -11.89
C PHE A 68 -21.18 19.06 -12.09
N THR A 69 -22.32 19.06 -11.40
CA THR A 69 -23.38 18.07 -11.62
C THR A 69 -24.19 18.42 -12.87
N GLU A 70 -24.95 17.47 -13.42
CA GLU A 70 -25.84 17.75 -14.57
C GLU A 70 -26.82 18.91 -14.29
N THR A 71 -27.24 19.08 -13.04
CA THR A 71 -28.10 20.18 -12.61
C THR A 71 -27.39 21.53 -12.73
N ASP A 72 -26.11 21.59 -12.37
CA ASP A 72 -25.30 22.81 -12.43
C ASP A 72 -25.05 23.24 -13.87
N PHE A 73 -24.84 22.28 -14.78
CA PHE A 73 -24.74 22.54 -16.22
C PHE A 73 -26.02 23.18 -16.78
N GLN A 74 -27.19 22.73 -16.33
CA GLN A 74 -28.47 23.32 -16.72
C GLN A 74 -28.68 24.71 -16.13
N ILE A 75 -28.31 24.90 -14.85
CA ILE A 75 -28.42 26.19 -14.16
C ILE A 75 -27.51 27.23 -14.84
N LEU A 76 -26.26 26.89 -15.14
CA LEU A 76 -25.29 27.81 -15.74
C LEU A 76 -25.43 27.96 -17.26
N GLU A 77 -26.42 27.30 -17.87
CA GLU A 77 -26.66 27.28 -19.33
C GLU A 77 -25.38 26.91 -20.12
N LEU A 78 -24.64 25.92 -19.61
CA LEU A 78 -23.44 25.42 -20.25
C LEU A 78 -23.78 24.45 -21.41
N PRO A 79 -22.91 24.34 -22.43
CA PRO A 79 -23.13 23.42 -23.55
C PRO A 79 -23.16 21.95 -23.09
N GLN A 80 -23.96 21.14 -23.76
CA GLN A 80 -24.00 19.69 -23.52
C GLN A 80 -22.72 19.01 -23.97
N PHE A 81 -22.40 17.86 -23.35
CA PHE A 81 -21.26 17.05 -23.76
C PHE A 81 -21.42 16.52 -25.19
N TYR A 82 -20.29 16.43 -25.90
CA TYR A 82 -20.24 15.80 -27.21
C TYR A 82 -20.54 14.29 -27.08
N PRO A 83 -21.63 13.78 -27.68
CA PRO A 83 -22.14 12.45 -27.36
C PRO A 83 -21.48 11.31 -28.15
N TYR A 84 -20.55 11.61 -29.07
CA TYR A 84 -19.94 10.63 -29.94
C TYR A 84 -18.44 10.46 -29.66
N GLU A 85 -17.85 9.39 -30.18
CA GLU A 85 -16.42 9.10 -30.03
C GLU A 85 -15.57 9.88 -31.04
N ILE A 86 -14.34 10.22 -30.65
CA ILE A 86 -13.38 10.86 -31.56
C ILE A 86 -12.74 9.78 -32.43
N TYR A 87 -12.78 9.94 -33.76
CA TYR A 87 -12.10 9.01 -34.66
C TYR A 87 -10.67 9.48 -34.94
N ILE A 88 -9.69 8.62 -34.63
CA ILE A 88 -8.26 8.90 -34.76
C ILE A 88 -7.69 8.06 -35.90
N GLN A 89 -7.10 8.75 -36.88
CA GLN A 89 -6.49 8.20 -38.08
C GLN A 89 -4.98 8.43 -38.05
N SER A 90 -4.25 7.42 -38.48
CA SER A 90 -2.83 7.50 -38.78
C SER A 90 -2.59 8.12 -40.15
N ASN A 91 -1.58 8.99 -40.24
CA ASN A 91 -1.08 9.49 -41.52
C ASN A 91 0.43 9.21 -41.58
N GLY A 92 0.79 8.11 -42.26
CA GLY A 92 2.13 7.54 -42.25
C GLY A 92 2.24 6.33 -41.33
N GLN A 93 3.45 5.80 -41.17
CA GLN A 93 3.74 4.70 -40.26
C GLN A 93 4.47 5.20 -39.01
N LEU A 94 4.26 4.56 -37.85
CA LEU A 94 4.85 4.99 -36.57
C LEU A 94 6.39 5.09 -36.60
N ASN A 95 7.06 4.35 -37.49
CA ASN A 95 8.51 4.36 -37.68
C ASN A 95 9.04 5.51 -38.53
N GLN A 96 8.18 6.33 -39.14
CA GLN A 96 8.57 7.44 -39.98
C GLN A 96 8.51 8.76 -39.20
N SER A 97 9.45 9.67 -39.47
CA SER A 97 9.49 11.00 -38.83
C SER A 97 8.37 11.93 -39.30
N ASN A 98 7.81 11.68 -40.49
CA ASN A 98 6.67 12.43 -41.04
C ASN A 98 5.31 11.97 -40.49
N PHE A 99 5.29 10.97 -39.60
CA PHE A 99 4.08 10.46 -38.99
C PHE A 99 3.34 11.57 -38.25
N ASN A 100 2.02 11.61 -38.42
CA ASN A 100 1.13 12.49 -37.68
C ASN A 100 -0.21 11.81 -37.45
N PHE A 101 -0.90 12.21 -36.39
CA PHE A 101 -2.27 11.80 -36.15
C PHE A 101 -3.23 12.80 -36.77
N ARG A 102 -4.29 12.30 -37.38
CA ARG A 102 -5.44 13.11 -37.79
C ARG A 102 -6.63 12.64 -37.01
N TYR A 103 -7.35 13.55 -36.38
CA TYR A 103 -8.61 13.20 -35.74
C TYR A 103 -9.77 13.98 -36.37
N GLY A 104 -10.96 13.42 -36.20
CA GLY A 104 -12.20 14.04 -36.65
C GLY A 104 -13.37 13.65 -35.76
N PHE A 105 -14.38 14.51 -35.77
CA PHE A 105 -15.65 14.33 -35.09
C PHE A 105 -16.64 13.73 -36.07
N TYR A 106 -17.26 12.62 -35.70
CA TYR A 106 -18.20 11.88 -36.54
C TYR A 106 -19.49 11.63 -35.75
N ASP A 107 -20.61 11.61 -36.46
CA ASP A 107 -21.91 11.17 -35.94
C ASP A 107 -21.92 9.66 -35.58
N PHE A 108 -21.15 8.85 -36.32
CA PHE A 108 -21.00 7.41 -36.09
C PHE A 108 -19.67 6.88 -36.68
N ALA A 109 -18.59 6.82 -35.92
CA ALA A 109 -17.31 6.33 -36.43
C ALA A 109 -17.28 4.78 -36.57
N PRO A 110 -16.57 4.20 -37.57
CA PRO A 110 -15.82 4.84 -38.65
C PRO A 110 -16.63 5.10 -39.94
N ASN A 111 -17.90 4.69 -40.00
CA ASN A 111 -18.73 4.65 -41.23
C ASN A 111 -19.67 5.87 -41.40
N GLY A 112 -19.60 6.85 -40.51
CA GLY A 112 -20.48 8.01 -40.44
C GLY A 112 -19.95 9.23 -41.19
N THR A 113 -20.67 10.33 -41.07
CA THR A 113 -20.35 11.60 -41.70
C THR A 113 -19.40 12.40 -40.82
N ARG A 114 -18.29 12.87 -41.41
CA ARG A 114 -17.38 13.80 -40.72
C ARG A 114 -18.08 15.13 -40.51
N LEU A 115 -18.24 15.51 -39.24
CA LEU A 115 -18.82 16.79 -38.83
C LEU A 115 -17.81 17.92 -39.06
N ASN A 116 -18.30 19.07 -39.51
CA ASN A 116 -17.46 20.27 -39.69
C ASN A 116 -17.26 20.96 -38.33
N ALA A 117 -16.43 20.36 -37.49
CA ALA A 117 -16.15 20.84 -36.14
C ALA A 117 -14.99 21.83 -36.13
N LYS A 118 -15.15 22.95 -35.41
CA LYS A 118 -14.05 23.84 -35.02
C LYS A 118 -13.84 23.72 -33.52
N ARG A 119 -12.66 23.24 -33.11
CA ARG A 119 -12.27 23.11 -31.70
C ARG A 119 -11.65 24.42 -31.19
N ASN A 120 -12.08 24.84 -30.01
CA ASN A 120 -11.45 25.88 -29.20
C ASN A 120 -11.29 25.35 -27.77
N GLY A 121 -10.16 24.72 -27.48
CA GLY A 121 -9.91 24.06 -26.19
C GLY A 121 -10.92 22.96 -25.89
N LEU A 122 -11.68 23.13 -24.79
CA LEU A 122 -12.71 22.18 -24.36
C LEU A 122 -14.00 22.28 -25.18
N LEU A 123 -14.22 23.39 -25.87
CA LEU A 123 -15.43 23.62 -26.65
C LEU A 123 -15.22 23.23 -28.11
N ILE A 124 -16.27 22.67 -28.71
CA ILE A 124 -16.33 22.42 -30.14
C ILE A 124 -17.58 23.05 -30.72
N ASP A 125 -17.41 23.77 -31.83
CA ASP A 125 -18.50 24.32 -32.62
C ASP A 125 -18.79 23.36 -33.80
N ILE A 126 -19.98 22.77 -33.82
CA ILE A 126 -20.47 21.90 -34.90
C ILE A 126 -21.78 22.47 -35.43
N ASP A 127 -21.83 22.84 -36.72
CA ASP A 127 -23.04 23.30 -37.41
C ASP A 127 -23.86 24.35 -36.63
N GLN A 128 -23.16 25.38 -36.11
CA GLN A 128 -23.72 26.48 -35.30
C GLN A 128 -24.20 26.09 -33.88
N ARG A 129 -23.87 24.89 -33.39
CA ARG A 129 -24.09 24.46 -32.00
C ARG A 129 -22.76 24.25 -31.29
N GLN A 130 -22.72 24.65 -30.01
CA GLN A 130 -21.59 24.42 -29.13
C GLN A 130 -21.77 23.13 -28.34
N TYR A 131 -20.69 22.37 -28.22
CA TYR A 131 -20.60 21.19 -27.37
C TYR A 131 -19.34 21.25 -26.50
N LEU A 132 -19.39 20.60 -25.34
CA LEU A 132 -18.26 20.42 -24.44
C LEU A 132 -17.64 19.02 -24.65
N LEU A 133 -16.31 18.92 -24.75
CA LEU A 133 -15.65 17.62 -24.75
C LEU A 133 -15.68 17.00 -23.35
N SER A 134 -15.71 15.67 -23.27
CA SER A 134 -15.45 14.99 -22.00
C SER A 134 -13.97 15.15 -21.61
N LEU A 135 -13.63 14.94 -20.34
CA LEU A 135 -12.25 15.08 -19.86
C LEU A 135 -11.26 14.20 -20.64
N ASN A 136 -11.65 12.95 -20.92
CA ASN A 136 -10.80 12.02 -21.68
C ASN A 136 -10.71 12.42 -23.15
N GLN A 137 -11.81 12.85 -23.77
CA GLN A 137 -11.81 13.37 -25.14
C GLN A 137 -10.93 14.61 -25.29
N TYR A 138 -11.01 15.55 -24.33
CA TYR A 138 -10.19 16.75 -24.32
C TYR A 138 -8.69 16.41 -24.19
N LYS A 139 -8.34 15.55 -23.22
CA LYS A 139 -6.96 15.07 -23.01
C LYS A 139 -6.39 14.38 -24.24
N ILE A 140 -7.19 13.54 -24.90
CA ILE A 140 -6.80 12.89 -26.16
C ILE A 140 -6.51 13.94 -27.23
N CYS A 141 -7.41 14.91 -27.45
CA CYS A 141 -7.20 15.93 -28.47
C CYS A 141 -5.97 16.82 -28.16
N GLU A 142 -5.76 17.22 -26.90
CA GLU A 142 -4.53 17.95 -26.50
C GLU A 142 -3.28 17.12 -26.77
N ALA A 143 -3.24 15.84 -26.36
CA ALA A 143 -2.09 14.97 -26.60
C ALA A 143 -1.79 14.78 -28.10
N LEU A 144 -2.84 14.73 -28.94
CA LEU A 144 -2.72 14.64 -30.40
C LEU A 144 -2.18 15.96 -31.01
N ASP A 145 -2.69 17.10 -30.57
CA ASP A 145 -2.26 18.42 -31.03
C ASP A 145 -0.81 18.72 -30.61
N ASP A 146 -0.46 18.42 -29.36
CA ASP A 146 0.89 18.51 -28.82
C ASP A 146 1.85 17.66 -29.65
N PHE A 147 1.50 16.41 -29.93
CA PHE A 147 2.31 15.54 -30.79
C PHE A 147 2.50 16.09 -32.20
N ASN A 148 1.42 16.60 -32.80
CA ASN A 148 1.44 17.17 -34.14
C ASN A 148 2.19 18.51 -34.21
N SER A 149 2.42 19.18 -33.07
CA SER A 149 3.24 20.39 -32.99
C SER A 149 4.75 20.12 -32.94
N LEU A 150 5.15 18.88 -32.58
CA LEU A 150 6.56 18.49 -32.49
C LEU A 150 7.27 18.60 -33.84
N SER A 151 8.56 18.93 -33.81
CA SER A 151 9.41 18.98 -35.00
C SER A 151 9.71 17.58 -35.56
N GLU A 152 10.12 17.49 -36.83
CA GLU A 152 10.49 16.20 -37.44
C GLU A 152 11.69 15.52 -36.74
N GLU A 153 12.54 16.29 -36.06
CA GLU A 153 13.69 15.78 -35.29
C GLU A 153 13.24 15.10 -33.99
N GLU A 154 12.17 15.59 -33.38
CA GLU A 154 11.60 15.05 -32.13
C GLU A 154 10.70 13.84 -32.38
N ARG A 155 10.14 13.69 -33.58
CA ARG A 155 9.31 12.55 -34.02
C ARG A 155 10.13 11.30 -34.35
N THR A 156 10.90 10.86 -33.36
CA THR A 156 11.62 9.59 -33.41
C THR A 156 10.65 8.42 -33.26
N PHE A 157 11.02 7.25 -33.78
CA PHE A 157 10.19 6.03 -33.64
C PHE A 157 9.81 5.73 -32.18
N LYS A 158 10.73 5.99 -31.23
CA LYS A 158 10.48 5.87 -29.80
C LYS A 158 9.38 6.82 -29.33
N ASN A 159 9.52 8.11 -29.61
CA ASN A 159 8.58 9.13 -29.15
C ASN A 159 7.19 8.94 -29.74
N ASN A 160 7.13 8.54 -31.02
CA ASN A 160 5.87 8.20 -31.69
C ASN A 160 5.14 7.05 -30.97
N LEU A 161 5.88 6.01 -30.53
CA LEU A 161 5.30 4.90 -29.80
C LEU A 161 4.90 5.25 -28.35
N LEU A 162 5.70 6.06 -27.65
CA LEU A 162 5.36 6.53 -26.30
C LEU A 162 4.05 7.31 -26.30
N ARG A 163 3.93 8.28 -27.22
CA ARG A 163 2.71 9.09 -27.39
C ARG A 163 1.53 8.24 -27.83
N PHE A 164 1.75 7.27 -28.71
CA PHE A 164 0.70 6.32 -29.07
C PHE A 164 0.24 5.47 -27.89
N ALA A 165 1.14 5.01 -27.02
CA ALA A 165 0.78 4.24 -25.82
C ALA A 165 -0.06 5.07 -24.84
N GLU A 166 0.30 6.34 -24.64
CA GLU A 166 -0.47 7.31 -23.83
C GLU A 166 -1.89 7.50 -24.38
N ILE A 167 -2.01 7.76 -25.70
CA ILE A 167 -3.32 7.91 -26.37
C ILE A 167 -4.15 6.62 -26.24
N LYS A 168 -3.52 5.45 -26.38
CA LYS A 168 -4.19 4.16 -26.27
C LYS A 168 -4.73 3.92 -24.85
N GLY A 169 -3.95 4.25 -23.82
CA GLY A 169 -4.39 4.17 -22.41
C GLY A 169 -5.60 5.08 -22.11
N LEU A 170 -5.68 6.25 -22.75
CA LEU A 170 -6.85 7.13 -22.63
C LEU A 170 -8.07 6.62 -23.44
N SER A 171 -7.85 5.83 -24.49
CA SER A 171 -8.89 5.36 -25.41
C SER A 171 -9.75 4.20 -24.89
N ASP A 172 -9.30 3.46 -23.87
CA ASP A 172 -10.03 2.31 -23.29
C ASP A 172 -11.37 2.70 -22.61
N SER A 173 -11.74 3.99 -22.61
CA SER A 173 -12.85 4.58 -21.85
C SER A 173 -14.05 5.07 -22.69
N ASN A 174 -14.33 4.47 -23.86
CA ASN A 174 -15.38 4.91 -24.82
C ASN A 174 -15.20 6.36 -25.30
N ALA A 175 -13.96 6.87 -25.30
CA ALA A 175 -13.66 8.26 -25.67
C ALA A 175 -13.25 8.40 -27.15
N SER A 176 -12.63 7.37 -27.73
CA SER A 176 -12.12 7.41 -29.10
C SER A 176 -12.12 6.06 -29.81
N ILE A 177 -12.22 6.10 -31.14
CA ILE A 177 -12.05 4.96 -32.03
C ILE A 177 -10.77 5.16 -32.82
N LEU A 178 -9.85 4.20 -32.73
CA LEU A 178 -8.63 4.15 -33.52
C LEU A 178 -8.90 3.54 -34.92
N ASP A 179 -8.14 3.95 -35.93
CA ASP A 179 -8.17 3.30 -37.24
C ASP A 179 -7.65 1.85 -37.19
N ARG A 180 -7.87 1.10 -38.28
CA ARG A 180 -7.46 -0.31 -38.36
C ARG A 180 -5.95 -0.52 -38.20
N TYR A 181 -5.11 0.43 -38.60
CA TYR A 181 -3.66 0.28 -38.45
C TYR A 181 -3.26 0.40 -36.99
N LEU A 182 -3.70 1.46 -36.31
CA LEU A 182 -3.43 1.73 -34.90
C LEU A 182 -4.04 0.66 -33.99
N GLN A 183 -5.26 0.19 -34.27
CA GLN A 183 -5.89 -0.90 -33.50
C GLN A 183 -5.06 -2.19 -33.48
N ASN A 184 -4.38 -2.51 -34.59
CA ASN A 184 -3.57 -3.72 -34.70
C ASN A 184 -2.16 -3.58 -34.09
N GLU A 185 -1.74 -2.37 -33.74
CA GLU A 185 -0.46 -2.11 -33.11
C GLU A 185 -0.59 -2.23 -31.58
N ASN A 186 0.10 -3.23 -31.01
CA ASN A 186 0.17 -3.42 -29.57
C ASN A 186 1.44 -2.78 -29.02
N VAL A 187 1.27 -1.72 -28.25
CA VAL A 187 2.35 -0.98 -27.59
C VAL A 187 2.06 -0.95 -26.09
N CYS A 188 3.08 -1.24 -25.29
CA CYS A 188 3.04 -1.20 -23.83
C CYS A 188 4.09 -0.20 -23.36
N HIS A 189 3.64 0.84 -22.67
CA HIS A 189 4.48 1.72 -21.88
C HIS A 189 4.15 1.46 -20.41
N PRO A 190 5.02 0.76 -19.66
CA PRO A 190 4.71 0.40 -18.28
C PRO A 190 4.79 1.64 -17.38
N GLU A 191 3.82 1.81 -16.48
CA GLU A 191 3.87 2.86 -15.45
C GLU A 191 5.06 2.64 -14.51
N LYS A 192 5.28 1.38 -14.10
CA LYS A 192 6.41 0.96 -13.29
C LYS A 192 7.03 -0.33 -13.80
N ILE A 193 8.33 -0.47 -13.58
CA ILE A 193 9.08 -1.69 -13.91
C ILE A 193 9.15 -2.54 -12.65
N ILE A 194 8.59 -3.75 -12.72
CA ILE A 194 8.69 -4.70 -11.63
C ILE A 194 10.06 -5.37 -11.70
N VAL A 195 10.73 -5.55 -10.56
CA VAL A 195 12.00 -6.27 -10.52
C VAL A 195 11.83 -7.55 -9.70
N ASP A 196 12.23 -8.68 -10.29
CA ASP A 196 12.37 -9.99 -9.67
C ASP A 196 13.85 -10.29 -9.38
N ILE A 197 14.14 -11.08 -8.35
CA ILE A 197 15.50 -11.44 -7.94
C ILE A 197 15.49 -12.94 -7.76
N GLU A 198 16.27 -13.62 -8.58
CA GLU A 198 16.47 -15.04 -8.54
C GLU A 198 17.91 -15.36 -8.11
N PHE A 199 18.08 -16.44 -7.36
CA PHE A 199 19.40 -16.95 -7.02
C PHE A 199 19.52 -18.40 -7.50
N ASN A 200 20.41 -18.65 -8.45
CA ASN A 200 20.62 -19.94 -9.09
C ASN A 200 22.13 -20.28 -9.00
N ASP A 201 22.47 -21.39 -8.32
CA ASP A 201 23.84 -21.94 -8.23
C ASP A 201 24.97 -20.94 -7.86
N GLY A 202 24.71 -20.01 -6.94
CA GLY A 202 25.72 -19.02 -6.50
C GLY A 202 25.70 -17.72 -7.29
N VAL A 203 24.81 -17.60 -8.28
CA VAL A 203 24.63 -16.40 -9.10
C VAL A 203 23.28 -15.76 -8.75
N LEU A 204 23.31 -14.47 -8.41
CA LEU A 204 22.13 -13.64 -8.24
C LEU A 204 21.76 -13.04 -9.61
N GLU A 205 20.55 -13.31 -10.07
CA GLU A 205 19.96 -12.79 -11.30
C GLU A 205 18.86 -11.78 -10.97
N VAL A 206 18.92 -10.60 -11.56
CA VAL A 206 17.89 -9.57 -11.41
C VAL A 206 17.05 -9.52 -12.68
N ILE A 207 15.75 -9.77 -12.56
CA ILE A 207 14.79 -9.97 -13.63
C ILE A 207 13.78 -8.82 -13.72
N PRO A 208 13.91 -7.88 -14.67
CA PRO A 208 12.88 -6.87 -14.87
C PRO A 208 11.67 -7.51 -15.57
N ARG A 209 10.49 -7.32 -14.98
CA ARG A 209 9.18 -7.58 -15.55
C ARG A 209 8.46 -6.28 -15.85
N VAL A 210 7.67 -6.31 -16.91
CA VAL A 210 6.85 -5.19 -17.37
C VAL A 210 5.49 -5.73 -17.76
N GLY A 211 4.47 -4.92 -17.63
CA GLY A 211 3.08 -5.32 -17.85
C GLY A 211 2.15 -4.12 -17.88
N ASN A 212 0.90 -4.39 -18.17
CA ASN A 212 -0.18 -3.41 -18.05
C ASN A 212 -1.06 -3.80 -16.86
N ASN A 213 -1.56 -2.78 -16.17
CA ASN A 213 -2.65 -2.94 -15.23
C ASN A 213 -3.94 -3.09 -16.04
N VAL A 214 -4.61 -4.22 -15.91
CA VAL A 214 -5.86 -4.51 -16.61
C VAL A 214 -6.95 -4.65 -15.56
N PHE A 215 -8.02 -3.87 -15.70
CA PHE A 215 -9.19 -4.03 -14.84
C PHE A 215 -9.76 -5.44 -14.99
N ASN A 216 -9.81 -6.18 -13.90
CA ASN A 216 -10.34 -7.53 -13.88
C ASN A 216 -11.74 -7.50 -13.26
N GLU A 217 -12.75 -7.68 -14.11
CA GLU A 217 -14.18 -7.62 -13.75
C GLU A 217 -14.57 -8.61 -12.64
N LEU A 218 -13.86 -9.74 -12.51
CA LEU A 218 -14.18 -10.77 -11.52
C LEU A 218 -13.74 -10.39 -10.10
N ILE A 219 -12.66 -9.61 -9.98
CA ILE A 219 -12.10 -9.17 -8.70
C ILE A 219 -12.33 -7.68 -8.43
N GLN A 220 -12.97 -6.96 -9.37
CA GLN A 220 -13.19 -5.51 -9.33
C GLN A 220 -11.92 -4.69 -9.01
N GLU A 221 -10.75 -5.22 -9.39
CA GLU A 221 -9.45 -4.62 -9.13
C GLU A 221 -8.61 -4.61 -10.42
N ASN A 222 -7.65 -3.68 -10.48
CA ASN A 222 -6.64 -3.67 -11.53
C ASN A 222 -5.62 -4.78 -11.25
N GLU A 223 -5.60 -5.80 -12.10
CA GLU A 223 -4.63 -6.88 -12.04
C GLU A 223 -3.43 -6.54 -12.92
N PHE A 224 -2.22 -6.60 -12.36
CA PHE A 224 -0.99 -6.47 -13.13
C PHE A 224 -0.78 -7.72 -13.99
N LYS A 225 -0.86 -7.58 -15.32
CA LYS A 225 -0.58 -8.67 -16.26
C LYS A 225 0.82 -8.54 -16.85
N PRO A 226 1.79 -9.39 -16.44
CA PRO A 226 3.16 -9.34 -16.95
C PRO A 226 3.24 -9.81 -18.41
N ILE A 227 4.14 -9.18 -19.17
CA ILE A 227 4.57 -9.64 -20.49
C ILE A 227 5.67 -10.68 -20.27
N GLU A 228 5.28 -11.95 -20.21
CA GLU A 228 6.15 -13.10 -19.92
C GLU A 228 7.37 -13.22 -20.88
N GLU A 229 7.26 -12.74 -22.11
CA GLU A 229 8.36 -12.78 -23.08
C GLU A 229 9.38 -11.65 -22.89
N PHE A 230 9.07 -10.61 -22.13
CA PHE A 230 9.94 -9.45 -21.99
C PHE A 230 11.32 -9.80 -21.40
N PRO A 231 11.46 -10.58 -20.31
CA PRO A 231 12.77 -10.97 -19.80
C PRO A 231 13.67 -11.64 -20.85
N LYS A 232 13.09 -12.46 -21.74
CA LYS A 232 13.83 -13.14 -22.82
C LYS A 232 14.28 -12.15 -23.89
N ALA A 233 13.39 -11.25 -24.30
CA ALA A 233 13.72 -10.18 -25.24
C ALA A 233 14.79 -9.25 -24.66
N PHE A 234 14.70 -8.95 -23.36
CA PHE A 234 15.66 -8.15 -22.63
C PHE A 234 17.06 -8.77 -22.66
N ASP A 235 17.18 -10.08 -22.44
CA ASP A 235 18.46 -10.81 -22.51
C ASP A 235 19.05 -10.93 -23.90
N MET A 236 18.20 -11.02 -24.92
CA MET A 236 18.63 -11.22 -26.30
C MET A 236 19.50 -10.06 -26.81
N TYR A 237 19.18 -8.83 -26.40
CA TYR A 237 19.94 -7.64 -26.81
C TYR A 237 21.11 -7.39 -25.86
N ARG A 238 22.30 -7.08 -26.38
CA ARG A 238 23.46 -6.74 -25.55
C ARG A 238 23.32 -5.39 -24.82
N ASN A 239 22.78 -4.40 -25.51
CA ASN A 239 22.55 -3.06 -24.96
C ASN A 239 21.06 -2.84 -24.70
N VAL A 240 20.73 -1.92 -23.79
CA VAL A 240 19.34 -1.51 -23.56
C VAL A 240 18.80 -0.82 -24.81
N GLN A 241 17.69 -1.34 -25.33
CA GLN A 241 17.00 -0.76 -26.49
C GLN A 241 15.94 0.25 -26.03
N ASP A 242 15.61 1.20 -26.91
CA ASP A 242 14.47 2.10 -26.72
C ASP A 242 13.13 1.37 -26.88
N VAL A 243 13.10 0.33 -27.73
CA VAL A 243 11.91 -0.45 -28.06
C VAL A 243 12.27 -1.94 -28.03
N TYR A 244 11.53 -2.72 -27.25
CA TYR A 244 11.67 -4.18 -27.21
C TYR A 244 10.49 -4.86 -27.93
N PRO A 245 10.74 -5.60 -29.02
CA PRO A 245 9.72 -6.45 -29.60
C PRO A 245 9.53 -7.71 -28.75
N THR A 246 8.31 -7.93 -28.28
CA THR A 246 7.86 -9.13 -27.55
C THR A 246 6.64 -9.72 -28.26
N SER A 247 6.23 -10.92 -27.89
CA SER A 247 4.97 -11.52 -28.35
C SER A 247 4.10 -11.87 -27.15
N ASN A 248 2.79 -11.68 -27.29
CA ASN A 248 1.82 -12.17 -26.31
C ASN A 248 1.56 -13.68 -26.54
N LEU A 249 0.88 -14.33 -25.59
CA LEU A 249 0.49 -15.75 -25.65
C LEU A 249 -0.27 -16.15 -26.93
N ASN A 250 -0.94 -15.18 -27.58
CA ASN A 250 -1.68 -15.37 -28.84
C ASN A 250 -0.82 -15.14 -30.09
N GLY A 251 0.51 -14.96 -29.96
CA GLY A 251 1.43 -14.72 -31.08
C GLY A 251 1.38 -13.31 -31.69
N GLN A 252 0.59 -12.40 -31.11
CA GLN A 252 0.56 -11.00 -31.51
C GLN A 252 1.83 -10.29 -31.01
N ARG A 253 2.46 -9.50 -31.88
CA ARG A 253 3.65 -8.72 -31.53
C ARG A 253 3.25 -7.54 -30.65
N THR A 254 3.87 -7.44 -29.48
CA THR A 254 3.75 -6.32 -28.55
C THR A 254 5.09 -5.59 -28.51
N ARG A 255 5.07 -4.26 -28.51
CA ARG A 255 6.29 -3.45 -28.39
C ARG A 255 6.32 -2.80 -27.02
N VAL A 256 7.32 -3.12 -26.21
CA VAL A 256 7.56 -2.46 -24.92
C VAL A 256 8.45 -1.25 -25.15
N VAL A 257 8.03 -0.08 -24.66
CA VAL A 257 8.75 1.19 -24.85
C VAL A 257 8.95 1.89 -23.52
N PHE A 258 10.16 2.38 -23.30
CA PHE A 258 10.57 3.06 -22.08
C PHE A 258 10.84 4.53 -22.33
N ASP A 259 10.57 5.38 -21.33
CA ASP A 259 11.04 6.77 -21.34
C ASP A 259 12.56 6.83 -21.07
N ASP A 260 13.15 8.03 -21.11
CA ASP A 260 14.60 8.18 -20.89
C ASP A 260 14.99 7.84 -19.44
N LYS A 261 14.14 8.14 -18.45
CA LYS A 261 14.39 7.85 -17.03
C LYS A 261 14.37 6.35 -16.75
N GLN A 262 13.34 5.63 -17.20
CA GLN A 262 13.20 4.17 -17.15
C GLN A 262 14.35 3.47 -17.87
N LYS A 263 14.79 3.99 -19.02
CA LYS A 263 15.93 3.44 -19.76
C LYS A 263 17.22 3.49 -18.94
N GLU A 264 17.47 4.60 -18.23
CA GLU A 264 18.63 4.71 -17.33
C GLU A 264 18.55 3.68 -16.20
N GLN A 265 17.38 3.50 -15.58
CA GLN A 265 17.16 2.51 -14.52
C GLN A 265 17.37 1.07 -15.01
N ILE A 266 16.80 0.72 -16.17
CA ILE A 266 16.98 -0.61 -16.78
C ILE A 266 18.43 -0.85 -17.20
N LYS A 267 19.14 0.20 -17.62
CA LYS A 267 20.58 0.11 -17.94
C LYS A 267 21.41 -0.21 -16.72
N ILE A 268 21.09 0.37 -15.55
CA ILE A 268 21.72 0.02 -14.28
C ILE A 268 21.51 -1.49 -13.99
N ILE A 269 20.27 -1.98 -14.16
CA ILE A 269 19.95 -3.41 -13.97
C ILE A 269 20.77 -4.28 -14.93
N LYS A 270 20.82 -3.91 -16.22
CA LYS A 270 21.53 -4.71 -17.23
C LYS A 270 23.03 -4.78 -17.01
N ASP A 271 23.65 -3.61 -16.81
CA ASP A 271 25.11 -3.48 -16.79
C ASP A 271 25.71 -3.92 -15.45
N LYS A 272 24.99 -3.72 -14.34
CA LYS A 272 25.53 -3.97 -12.99
C LYS A 272 25.00 -5.22 -12.31
N LEU A 273 23.87 -5.77 -12.76
CA LEU A 273 23.10 -6.71 -11.92
C LEU A 273 22.41 -7.86 -12.62
N ARG A 274 22.35 -7.89 -13.95
CA ARG A 274 21.58 -8.93 -14.64
C ARG A 274 21.96 -10.32 -14.17
N ARG A 275 23.26 -10.56 -13.97
CA ARG A 275 23.82 -11.76 -13.32
C ARG A 275 25.09 -11.37 -12.55
N THR A 276 25.12 -11.63 -11.24
CA THR A 276 26.30 -11.37 -10.40
C THR A 276 26.66 -12.60 -9.58
N SER A 277 27.91 -13.06 -9.69
CA SER A 277 28.48 -14.18 -8.93
C SER A 277 29.47 -13.73 -7.84
N ASP A 278 29.66 -12.42 -7.68
CA ASP A 278 30.58 -11.82 -6.72
C ASP A 278 29.99 -11.86 -5.29
N PRO A 279 30.60 -12.60 -4.33
CA PRO A 279 30.04 -12.82 -3.00
C PRO A 279 29.77 -11.54 -2.21
N GLU A 280 30.61 -10.50 -2.36
CA GLU A 280 30.43 -9.22 -1.63
C GLU A 280 29.25 -8.43 -2.18
N LYS A 281 29.10 -8.38 -3.51
CA LYS A 281 27.95 -7.74 -4.16
C LYS A 281 26.66 -8.51 -3.93
N VAL A 282 26.69 -9.84 -4.01
CA VAL A 282 25.54 -10.70 -3.69
C VAL A 282 25.07 -10.42 -2.26
N LYS A 283 25.99 -10.30 -1.31
CA LYS A 283 25.67 -9.96 0.07
C LYS A 283 25.05 -8.56 0.19
N GLN A 284 25.65 -7.54 -0.42
CA GLN A 284 25.12 -6.17 -0.39
C GLN A 284 23.74 -6.04 -1.06
N ILE A 285 23.54 -6.70 -2.20
CA ILE A 285 22.24 -6.74 -2.91
C ILE A 285 21.20 -7.52 -2.09
N SER A 286 21.60 -8.57 -1.37
CA SER A 286 20.69 -9.32 -0.50
C SER A 286 20.32 -8.57 0.78
N GLU A 287 21.20 -7.70 1.27
CA GLU A 287 20.98 -6.87 2.46
C GLU A 287 20.08 -5.67 2.15
N ASP A 288 20.29 -5.01 1.01
CA ASP A 288 19.48 -3.88 0.54
C ASP A 288 19.65 -3.66 -0.98
N PRO A 289 18.73 -4.18 -1.81
CA PRO A 289 18.77 -3.97 -3.26
C PRO A 289 18.72 -2.48 -3.63
N PHE A 290 17.95 -1.66 -2.89
CA PHE A 290 17.63 -0.28 -3.28
C PHE A 290 18.81 0.66 -3.08
N ARG A 291 19.40 0.62 -1.88
CA ARG A 291 20.47 1.55 -1.51
C ARG A 291 21.77 1.30 -2.24
N PHE A 292 22.06 0.05 -2.58
CA PHE A 292 23.26 -0.30 -3.34
C PHE A 292 23.20 0.22 -4.79
N LEU A 293 21.98 0.37 -5.33
CA LEU A 293 21.77 0.65 -6.75
C LEU A 293 21.36 2.07 -7.07
N GLY A 294 20.81 2.80 -6.10
CA GLY A 294 20.27 4.14 -6.33
C GLY A 294 19.09 4.12 -7.29
N LEU A 295 18.26 3.06 -7.21
CA LEU A 295 17.06 2.92 -8.03
C LEU A 295 15.98 3.88 -7.53
N ASP A 296 15.23 4.44 -8.47
CA ASP A 296 14.13 5.36 -8.15
C ASP A 296 12.84 4.58 -7.85
N ASN A 297 12.33 4.74 -6.62
CA ASN A 297 11.11 4.08 -6.13
C ASN A 297 9.83 4.57 -6.84
N GLU A 298 9.88 5.69 -7.55
CA GLU A 298 8.76 6.13 -8.40
C GLU A 298 8.66 5.28 -9.69
N ILE A 299 9.80 4.75 -10.17
CA ILE A 299 9.92 4.08 -11.47
C ILE A 299 9.94 2.55 -11.34
N ILE A 300 10.52 2.02 -10.27
CA ILE A 300 10.65 0.58 -10.04
C ILE A 300 9.71 0.15 -8.92
N ASP A 301 8.85 -0.82 -9.21
CA ASP A 301 7.97 -1.44 -8.23
C ASP A 301 8.54 -2.77 -7.76
N THR A 302 8.49 -3.00 -6.45
CA THR A 302 8.99 -4.20 -5.78
C THR A 302 7.89 -4.94 -5.01
N SER A 303 6.64 -4.54 -5.20
CA SER A 303 5.43 -5.18 -4.67
C SER A 303 5.34 -6.68 -5.00
N ALA A 304 6.01 -7.15 -6.06
CA ALA A 304 6.11 -8.59 -6.36
C ALA A 304 6.76 -9.41 -5.24
N PHE A 305 7.57 -8.78 -4.38
CA PHE A 305 8.34 -9.50 -3.40
C PHE A 305 7.69 -9.65 -2.02
N TYR A 306 7.21 -8.56 -1.47
CA TYR A 306 6.67 -8.49 -0.12
C TYR A 306 5.20 -8.06 -0.20
N SER A 307 4.51 -7.95 0.93
CA SER A 307 3.16 -7.36 0.94
C SER A 307 3.16 -5.96 0.31
N GLU A 308 2.09 -5.54 -0.37
CA GLU A 308 1.91 -4.17 -0.92
C GLU A 308 2.05 -3.05 0.12
N ARG A 309 1.96 -3.46 1.38
CA ARG A 309 2.21 -2.61 2.55
C ARG A 309 3.69 -2.32 2.78
N VAL A 310 4.61 -3.14 2.29
CA VAL A 310 6.06 -2.93 2.43
C VAL A 310 6.53 -1.90 1.40
N VAL A 311 7.20 -0.86 1.87
CA VAL A 311 7.76 0.22 1.04
C VAL A 311 9.19 -0.12 0.63
N GLU A 312 10.04 -0.48 1.60
CA GLU A 312 11.47 -0.71 1.38
C GLU A 312 12.07 -1.60 2.46
N ILE A 313 13.29 -2.10 2.24
CA ILE A 313 14.15 -2.66 3.28
C ILE A 313 15.06 -1.54 3.76
N GLY A 314 14.99 -1.18 5.04
CA GLY A 314 15.67 0.00 5.55
C GLY A 314 16.08 -0.10 7.01
N LEU A 315 16.73 0.94 7.51
CA LEU A 315 17.10 1.04 8.93
C LEU A 315 15.86 1.39 9.74
N TYR A 316 15.32 0.39 10.46
CA TYR A 316 14.19 0.61 11.35
C TYR A 316 14.56 1.51 12.52
N LYS A 317 13.77 2.57 12.67
CA LYS A 317 13.79 3.46 13.82
C LYS A 317 12.49 3.27 14.58
N PRO A 318 12.53 2.89 15.88
CA PRO A 318 11.34 2.85 16.71
C PRO A 318 10.66 4.22 16.68
N ARG A 319 9.37 4.26 16.28
CA ARG A 319 8.58 5.49 16.27
C ARG A 319 7.78 5.59 17.55
N PHE A 320 7.78 6.77 18.16
CA PHE A 320 7.02 7.06 19.36
C PHE A 320 5.87 8.00 19.01
N TYR A 321 4.64 7.58 19.32
CA TYR A 321 3.43 8.33 19.03
C TYR A 321 2.87 8.95 20.32
N PRO A 322 2.96 10.28 20.51
CA PRO A 322 2.59 10.94 21.78
C PRO A 322 1.13 10.75 22.20
N PHE A 323 0.22 10.53 21.24
CA PHE A 323 -1.20 10.32 21.51
C PHE A 323 -1.55 8.88 21.93
N ILE A 324 -0.65 7.93 21.68
CA ILE A 324 -0.83 6.49 21.98
C ILE A 324 -0.21 6.16 23.35
N CYS A 325 1.00 6.67 23.59
CA CYS A 325 1.68 6.55 24.89
C CYS A 325 1.80 7.94 25.54
N PRO A 326 1.09 8.22 26.65
CA PRO A 326 1.29 9.46 27.40
C PRO A 326 2.61 9.50 28.18
N TYR A 327 3.51 8.54 27.98
CA TYR A 327 4.80 8.49 28.66
C TYR A 327 5.78 9.49 28.03
N LYS A 328 6.03 10.61 28.72
CA LYS A 328 7.32 11.31 28.66
C LYS A 328 8.39 10.41 29.28
N SER A 329 8.81 9.35 28.60
CA SER A 329 9.83 8.45 29.13
C SER A 329 11.20 8.81 28.57
N GLU A 330 11.93 9.65 29.30
CA GLU A 330 13.39 9.56 29.39
C GLU A 330 13.71 8.28 30.18
N TRP A 331 13.68 7.12 29.51
CA TRP A 331 13.83 5.83 30.17
C TRP A 331 15.30 5.41 30.25
N ILE A 332 15.81 5.19 31.47
CA ILE A 332 17.07 4.49 31.71
C ILE A 332 16.71 3.05 32.14
N PRO A 333 17.24 1.99 31.50
CA PRO A 333 16.97 0.62 31.91
C PRO A 333 17.42 0.41 33.35
N GLY A 334 16.51 0.00 34.22
CA GLY A 334 16.83 -0.24 35.62
C GLY A 334 17.75 -1.45 35.81
N ILE A 335 18.61 -1.41 36.84
CA ILE A 335 19.46 -2.55 37.19
C ILE A 335 18.68 -3.54 38.02
N GLY A 336 18.62 -4.79 37.54
CA GLY A 336 18.21 -5.93 38.34
C GLY A 336 19.33 -6.39 39.25
N ILE A 337 19.16 -6.20 40.56
CA ILE A 337 20.04 -6.75 41.59
C ILE A 337 19.37 -7.99 42.17
N GLU A 338 20.10 -9.11 42.13
CA GLU A 338 19.71 -10.33 42.83
C GLU A 338 20.09 -10.18 44.30
N ASP A 339 19.09 -9.93 45.14
CA ASP A 339 19.24 -9.98 46.59
C ASP A 339 18.92 -11.40 47.08
N ARG A 340 19.80 -11.99 47.91
CA ARG A 340 19.64 -13.36 48.43
C ARG A 340 18.39 -13.52 49.30
N ILE A 341 17.80 -12.41 49.77
CA ILE A 341 16.64 -12.41 50.67
C ILE A 341 15.34 -12.01 49.94
N CYS A 342 15.40 -11.11 48.94
CA CYS A 342 14.20 -10.48 48.35
C CYS A 342 13.94 -10.80 46.86
N GLY A 343 14.78 -11.60 46.20
CA GLY A 343 14.69 -11.85 44.75
C GLY A 343 15.21 -10.69 43.89
N LYS A 344 14.96 -10.72 42.57
CA LYS A 344 15.40 -9.68 41.63
C LYS A 344 14.64 -8.36 41.86
N LYS A 345 15.33 -7.33 42.34
CA LYS A 345 14.80 -5.95 42.40
C LYS A 345 15.42 -5.09 41.30
N ASN A 346 14.58 -4.40 40.53
CA ASN A 346 15.00 -3.46 39.49
C ASN A 346 15.05 -2.03 40.04
N ILE A 347 16.21 -1.38 39.97
CA ILE A 347 16.44 -0.01 40.43
C ILE A 347 16.44 0.93 39.23
N PHE A 348 15.64 1.99 39.26
CA PHE A 348 15.54 2.97 38.17
C PHE A 348 16.05 4.35 38.62
N ILE A 349 16.83 5.00 37.76
CA ILE A 349 17.19 6.42 37.85
C ILE A 349 16.44 7.14 36.73
N LYS A 350 15.76 8.24 37.04
CA LYS A 350 14.88 8.94 36.10
C LYS A 350 15.39 10.32 35.68
N THR A 351 16.34 10.89 36.41
CA THR A 351 16.79 12.28 36.17
C THR A 351 18.32 12.41 36.25
N LYS A 352 18.87 13.45 35.61
CA LYS A 352 20.30 13.80 35.74
C LYS A 352 20.70 14.10 37.19
N ILE A 353 19.78 14.64 37.99
CA ILE A 353 20.02 14.96 39.41
C ILE A 353 20.17 13.65 40.22
N GLU A 354 19.26 12.70 40.05
CA GLU A 354 19.36 11.39 40.71
C GLU A 354 20.62 10.61 40.29
N LEU A 355 21.12 10.79 39.05
CA LEU A 355 22.37 10.16 38.60
C LEU A 355 23.60 10.77 39.29
N GLU A 356 23.63 12.09 39.50
CA GLU A 356 24.73 12.76 40.20
C GLU A 356 24.73 12.40 41.70
N GLU A 357 23.56 12.30 42.33
CA GLU A 357 23.44 11.78 43.71
C GLU A 357 23.94 10.34 43.82
N PHE A 358 23.60 9.48 42.86
CA PHE A 358 24.07 8.10 42.81
C PHE A 358 25.59 7.99 42.65
N LYS A 359 26.21 8.85 41.82
CA LYS A 359 27.67 8.94 41.69
C LYS A 359 28.33 9.37 43.00
N GLN A 360 27.75 10.34 43.69
CA GLN A 360 28.28 10.83 44.96
C GLN A 360 28.25 9.75 46.05
N GLU A 361 27.19 8.94 46.12
CA GLU A 361 27.13 7.82 47.05
C GLU A 361 28.14 6.73 46.71
N LYS A 362 28.32 6.41 45.42
CA LYS A 362 29.39 5.51 44.96
C LYS A 362 30.78 6.04 45.38
N GLU A 363 31.05 7.32 45.16
CA GLU A 363 32.34 7.93 45.51
C GLU A 363 32.61 7.95 47.02
N LYS A 364 31.57 8.12 47.84
CA LYS A 364 31.69 8.00 49.31
C LYS A 364 32.07 6.58 49.71
N ALA A 365 31.44 5.57 49.13
CA ALA A 365 31.75 4.16 49.41
C ALA A 365 33.16 3.75 48.95
N VAL A 366 33.61 4.25 47.79
CA VAL A 366 35.00 4.04 47.32
C VAL A 366 36.00 4.69 48.27
N LYS A 367 35.71 5.88 48.81
CA LYS A 367 36.58 6.57 49.77
C LYS A 367 36.60 5.91 51.16
N SER A 368 35.52 5.24 51.57
CA SER A 368 35.49 4.45 52.82
C SER A 368 36.08 3.04 52.68
N GLY A 369 36.40 2.61 51.45
CA GLY A 369 37.00 1.28 51.18
C GLY A 369 35.98 0.14 51.15
N GLU A 370 34.70 0.44 50.93
CA GLU A 370 33.62 -0.54 50.84
C GLU A 370 33.46 -1.05 49.40
N ASN A 371 33.00 -2.30 49.22
CA ASN A 371 32.81 -2.93 47.90
C ASN A 371 31.38 -2.81 47.36
N SER A 372 30.46 -2.26 48.15
CA SER A 372 29.04 -2.06 47.83
C SER A 372 28.49 -0.85 48.57
N PHE A 373 27.44 -0.22 48.05
CA PHE A 373 26.73 0.86 48.73
C PHE A 373 25.22 0.65 48.67
N ASP A 374 24.50 1.19 49.64
CA ASP A 374 23.05 1.05 49.73
C ASP A 374 22.35 2.22 49.03
N TRP A 375 21.56 1.92 48.02
CA TRP A 375 20.73 2.90 47.31
C TRP A 375 19.26 2.47 47.31
N LYS A 376 18.37 3.36 47.77
CA LYS A 376 16.91 3.10 47.89
C LYS A 376 16.60 1.73 48.51
N ASN A 377 17.27 1.40 49.63
CA ASN A 377 17.16 0.14 50.38
C ASN A 377 17.60 -1.12 49.61
N THR A 378 18.58 -1.00 48.70
CA THR A 378 19.19 -2.14 47.99
C THR A 378 20.70 -1.98 47.94
N SER A 379 21.43 -3.04 48.31
CA SER A 379 22.90 -3.04 48.27
C SER A 379 23.42 -3.28 46.85
N ILE A 380 24.21 -2.36 46.32
CA ILE A 380 24.72 -2.36 44.95
C ILE A 380 26.24 -2.54 44.95
N PRO A 381 26.78 -3.60 44.31
CA PRO A 381 28.21 -3.75 44.09
C PRO A 381 28.76 -2.63 43.19
N ILE A 382 29.95 -2.11 43.52
CA ILE A 382 30.55 -0.96 42.82
C ILE A 382 30.78 -1.25 41.33
N GLU A 383 31.19 -2.46 40.96
CA GLU A 383 31.39 -2.86 39.55
C GLU A 383 30.10 -2.73 38.72
N LYS A 384 28.97 -3.22 39.25
CA LYS A 384 27.66 -3.10 38.58
C LYS A 384 27.17 -1.65 38.52
N ALA A 385 27.50 -0.85 39.54
CA ALA A 385 27.18 0.57 39.56
C ALA A 385 27.97 1.36 38.50
N GLU A 386 29.22 0.98 38.20
CA GLU A 386 30.01 1.62 37.14
C GLU A 386 29.48 1.32 35.73
N GLU A 387 29.10 0.07 35.47
CA GLU A 387 28.41 -0.28 34.22
C GLU A 387 27.11 0.51 34.07
N PHE A 388 26.36 0.68 35.16
CA PHE A 388 25.13 1.47 35.17
C PHE A 388 25.35 2.92 34.77
N ILE A 389 26.31 3.57 35.44
CA ILE A 389 26.59 4.99 35.25
C ILE A 389 26.99 5.22 33.80
N LYS A 390 27.79 4.33 33.21
CA LYS A 390 28.19 4.42 31.80
C LYS A 390 27.00 4.29 30.83
N ILE A 391 26.04 3.41 31.11
CA ILE A 391 24.83 3.26 30.30
C ILE A 391 23.92 4.48 30.46
N ALA A 392 23.71 4.94 31.70
CA ALA A 392 22.90 6.10 32.03
C ALA A 392 23.46 7.39 31.42
N GLU A 393 24.77 7.63 31.50
CA GLU A 393 25.44 8.79 30.90
C GLU A 393 25.32 8.81 29.39
N ARG A 394 25.53 7.67 28.71
CA ARG A 394 25.40 7.56 27.26
C ARG A 394 23.97 7.87 26.79
N GLN A 395 22.95 7.43 27.53
CA GLN A 395 21.56 7.69 27.18
C GLN A 395 21.10 9.11 27.52
N LEU A 396 21.57 9.68 28.64
CA LEU A 396 21.28 11.07 29.01
C LEU A 396 22.03 12.10 28.15
N ALA A 397 23.15 11.71 27.52
CA ALA A 397 23.87 12.53 26.55
C ALA A 397 23.18 12.55 25.17
N ASN A 398 22.61 11.42 24.73
CA ASN A 398 21.95 11.27 23.43
C ASN A 398 20.46 10.92 23.60
N SER A 399 19.65 11.81 24.18
CA SER A 399 18.22 11.54 24.45
C SER A 399 17.33 11.47 23.20
N LYS A 400 17.86 11.77 22.01
CA LYS A 400 17.09 11.84 20.75
C LYS A 400 17.40 10.78 19.69
N GLU A 401 18.44 9.95 19.86
CA GLU A 401 18.78 8.94 18.86
C GLU A 401 19.17 7.59 19.50
N PRO A 402 18.39 6.51 19.26
CA PRO A 402 18.79 5.18 19.67
C PRO A 402 20.01 4.70 18.85
N VAL A 403 20.94 4.05 19.55
CA VAL A 403 22.18 3.49 19.02
C VAL A 403 21.88 2.38 18.00
N LYS A 404 22.39 2.54 16.77
CA LYS A 404 22.40 1.61 15.61
C LYS A 404 21.03 1.01 15.23
N GLY A 405 20.44 1.55 14.15
CA GLY A 405 19.24 0.98 13.52
C GLY A 405 19.46 -0.48 13.09
N THR A 406 18.41 -1.29 13.22
CA THR A 406 18.38 -2.67 12.71
C THR A 406 17.78 -2.64 11.31
N ILE A 407 18.39 -3.34 10.34
CA ILE A 407 17.81 -3.50 9.01
C ILE A 407 16.51 -4.30 9.14
N ALA A 408 15.42 -3.78 8.57
CA ALA A 408 14.08 -4.35 8.65
C ALA A 408 13.20 -3.83 7.52
N LEU A 409 12.06 -4.48 7.32
CA LEU A 409 11.04 -4.05 6.37
C LEU A 409 10.38 -2.78 6.89
N ILE A 410 10.35 -1.74 6.07
CA ILE A 410 9.64 -0.49 6.34
C ILE A 410 8.28 -0.60 5.65
N ILE A 411 7.21 -0.34 6.39
CA ILE A 411 5.83 -0.45 5.90
C ILE A 411 5.14 0.90 5.81
N LYS A 412 4.12 0.97 4.97
CA LYS A 412 3.08 2.01 4.97
C LYS A 412 2.31 1.94 6.30
N GLU A 413 2.29 3.04 7.04
CA GLU A 413 1.69 3.13 8.36
C GLU A 413 0.35 3.86 8.32
N ASN A 414 -0.61 3.37 9.12
CA ASN A 414 -1.92 4.01 9.27
C ASN A 414 -2.03 4.85 10.56
N VAL A 415 -0.91 5.28 11.13
CA VAL A 415 -0.91 5.82 12.49
C VAL A 415 -1.29 7.30 12.53
N GLU A 416 -0.60 8.14 11.76
CA GLU A 416 -0.89 9.59 11.69
C GLU A 416 -1.73 10.00 10.47
N GLY A 417 -1.63 9.22 9.39
CA GLY A 417 -2.47 9.28 8.20
C GLY A 417 -2.81 7.87 7.74
N SER A 418 -3.54 7.72 6.64
CA SER A 418 -3.93 6.41 6.08
C SER A 418 -3.13 6.12 4.82
N GLU A 419 -1.91 5.60 4.97
CA GLU A 419 -1.01 5.31 3.85
C GLU A 419 -1.34 3.99 3.14
N TYR A 420 -2.06 3.07 3.80
CA TYR A 420 -2.42 1.77 3.24
C TYR A 420 -3.83 1.35 3.63
N SER A 421 -4.60 0.88 2.66
CA SER A 421 -6.00 0.54 2.86
C SER A 421 -6.37 -0.61 1.94
N GLU A 422 -7.12 -1.59 2.47
CA GLU A 422 -7.71 -2.69 1.70
C GLU A 422 -9.24 -2.48 1.57
N ILE A 423 -9.70 -1.22 1.53
CA ILE A 423 -11.13 -0.86 1.39
C ILE A 423 -11.57 -1.09 -0.07
N GLY A 424 -11.73 -2.36 -0.44
CA GLY A 424 -12.48 -2.81 -1.63
C GLY A 424 -13.76 -3.58 -1.27
N ASP A 425 -13.83 -4.14 -0.06
CA ASP A 425 -14.94 -5.01 0.33
C ASP A 425 -16.05 -4.23 1.05
N GLU A 426 -17.19 -4.02 0.39
CA GLU A 426 -18.44 -3.52 1.01
C GLU A 426 -18.75 -4.33 2.27
N LEU A 427 -18.95 -3.64 3.41
CA LEU A 427 -19.23 -4.28 4.71
C LEU A 427 -20.72 -4.61 4.92
N ASP A 428 -21.59 -4.15 4.02
CA ASP A 428 -23.05 -4.32 4.09
C ASP A 428 -23.46 -5.70 3.55
N ILE A 429 -22.96 -6.77 4.17
CA ILE A 429 -23.30 -8.13 3.75
C ILE A 429 -23.91 -8.90 4.90
N GLU A 430 -25.23 -9.16 4.83
CA GLU A 430 -25.90 -10.14 5.69
C GLU A 430 -25.15 -11.47 5.59
N ILE A 431 -24.53 -11.91 6.71
CA ILE A 431 -23.74 -13.14 6.76
C ILE A 431 -24.71 -14.30 6.97
N GLU A 432 -25.23 -14.87 5.88
CA GLU A 432 -25.86 -16.19 5.93
C GLU A 432 -24.80 -17.21 6.35
N GLN A 433 -24.97 -17.81 7.53
CA GLN A 433 -24.02 -18.75 8.11
C GLN A 433 -24.22 -20.16 7.51
N THR A 434 -23.66 -20.39 6.32
CA THR A 434 -23.55 -21.76 5.79
C THR A 434 -22.30 -22.44 6.32
N PHE A 435 -22.48 -23.61 6.95
CA PHE A 435 -21.40 -24.41 7.52
C PHE A 435 -20.98 -25.54 6.57
N PHE A 436 -19.72 -25.54 6.16
CA PHE A 436 -19.14 -26.56 5.29
C PHE A 436 -18.31 -27.57 6.09
N LYS A 437 -18.58 -28.87 5.87
CA LYS A 437 -17.93 -29.95 6.61
C LYS A 437 -16.61 -30.39 5.97
N VAL A 438 -15.61 -30.66 6.81
CA VAL A 438 -14.38 -31.40 6.43
C VAL A 438 -14.57 -32.90 6.57
N GLN A 439 -13.85 -33.68 5.76
CA GLN A 439 -14.03 -35.14 5.68
C GLN A 439 -13.19 -35.94 6.69
N ASN A 440 -12.15 -35.34 7.24
CA ASN A 440 -11.11 -36.01 8.03
C ASN A 440 -11.09 -35.60 9.52
N LEU A 441 -12.17 -34.99 10.01
CA LEU A 441 -12.33 -34.76 11.45
C LEU A 441 -12.43 -36.12 12.16
N THR A 442 -11.62 -36.33 13.19
CA THR A 442 -11.60 -37.59 13.95
C THR A 442 -12.98 -37.88 14.55
N PRO A 443 -13.51 -39.13 14.47
CA PRO A 443 -14.85 -39.47 14.96
C PRO A 443 -15.07 -39.24 16.47
N VAL A 444 -13.98 -39.13 17.23
CA VAL A 444 -13.99 -38.90 18.69
C VAL A 444 -14.29 -37.44 19.02
N VAL A 445 -14.11 -36.52 18.07
CA VAL A 445 -14.29 -35.08 18.29
C VAL A 445 -15.61 -34.61 17.69
N SER A 446 -16.48 -34.07 18.54
CA SER A 446 -17.74 -33.43 18.12
C SER A 446 -17.65 -31.93 18.35
N LEU A 447 -17.96 -31.14 17.32
CA LEU A 447 -18.07 -29.69 17.41
C LEU A 447 -19.30 -29.29 18.22
N LYS A 448 -19.12 -28.35 19.15
CA LYS A 448 -20.23 -27.69 19.86
C LYS A 448 -20.94 -26.70 18.93
N GLU A 449 -22.18 -26.33 19.23
CA GLU A 449 -22.99 -25.40 18.41
C GLU A 449 -22.26 -24.08 18.15
N HIS A 450 -21.75 -23.42 19.20
CA HIS A 450 -21.00 -22.17 19.07
C HIS A 450 -19.71 -22.31 18.24
N GLN A 451 -19.12 -23.52 18.19
CA GLN A 451 -17.94 -23.78 17.37
C GLN A 451 -18.32 -23.94 15.91
N GLN A 452 -19.46 -24.56 15.62
CA GLN A 452 -19.99 -24.65 14.26
C GLN A 452 -20.34 -23.26 13.72
N GLU A 453 -20.98 -22.42 14.53
CA GLU A 453 -21.27 -21.02 14.21
C GLU A 453 -19.99 -20.22 13.93
N GLY A 454 -18.98 -20.31 14.81
CA GLY A 454 -17.70 -19.62 14.63
C GLY A 454 -16.95 -20.07 13.37
N ILE A 455 -16.97 -21.38 13.06
CA ILE A 455 -16.37 -21.90 11.82
C ILE A 455 -17.14 -21.43 10.60
N ALA A 456 -18.48 -21.51 10.62
CA ALA A 456 -19.32 -21.03 9.54
C ALA A 456 -19.06 -19.55 9.28
N TRP A 457 -18.95 -18.73 10.33
CA TRP A 457 -18.61 -17.33 10.21
C TRP A 457 -17.28 -17.13 9.47
N LEU A 458 -16.20 -17.83 9.87
CA LEU A 458 -14.90 -17.76 9.18
C LEU A 458 -14.98 -18.18 7.71
N GLN A 459 -15.69 -19.26 7.40
CA GLN A 459 -15.87 -19.76 6.03
C GLN A 459 -16.60 -18.73 5.15
N ASN A 460 -17.62 -18.07 5.70
CA ASN A 460 -18.38 -17.06 4.96
C ASN A 460 -17.62 -15.75 4.79
N LEU A 461 -16.81 -15.33 5.77
CA LEU A 461 -15.93 -14.16 5.60
C LEU A 461 -14.99 -14.38 4.42
N PHE A 462 -14.33 -15.54 4.38
CA PHE A 462 -13.44 -15.90 3.29
C PHE A 462 -14.17 -15.98 1.94
N SER A 463 -15.35 -16.62 1.91
CA SER A 463 -16.14 -16.77 0.66
C SER A 463 -16.63 -15.44 0.10
N LYS A 464 -16.73 -14.40 0.93
CA LYS A 464 -17.08 -13.03 0.54
C LYS A 464 -15.87 -12.17 0.20
N ASN A 465 -14.70 -12.77 -0.02
CA ASN A 465 -13.43 -12.10 -0.31
C ASN A 465 -12.94 -11.11 0.77
N LEU A 466 -13.47 -11.18 2.00
CA LEU A 466 -12.92 -10.38 3.09
C LEU A 466 -11.51 -10.88 3.41
N ARG A 467 -10.53 -9.98 3.47
CA ARG A 467 -9.10 -10.34 3.61
C ARG A 467 -8.63 -10.61 5.05
N GLY A 468 -9.50 -10.47 6.05
CA GLY A 468 -9.14 -10.84 7.43
C GLY A 468 -10.17 -10.54 8.49
N CYS A 469 -9.88 -10.97 9.72
CA CYS A 469 -10.79 -10.84 10.86
C CYS A 469 -10.07 -10.84 12.22
N LEU A 470 -10.79 -10.39 13.25
CA LEU A 470 -10.40 -10.51 14.65
C LEU A 470 -11.30 -11.52 15.35
N LEU A 471 -10.71 -12.64 15.80
CA LEU A 471 -11.39 -13.65 16.61
C LEU A 471 -11.15 -13.34 18.10
N ALA A 472 -12.15 -12.73 18.73
CA ALA A 472 -12.07 -12.22 20.10
C ALA A 472 -12.89 -13.01 21.14
N ASP A 473 -13.23 -14.26 20.85
CA ASP A 473 -13.99 -15.11 21.78
C ASP A 473 -13.25 -15.32 23.11
N ASP A 474 -14.00 -15.58 24.18
CA ASP A 474 -13.45 -15.87 25.50
C ASP A 474 -12.48 -17.06 25.52
N MET A 475 -11.57 -17.06 26.50
CA MET A 475 -10.62 -18.15 26.71
C MET A 475 -11.35 -19.47 27.04
N GLY A 476 -10.93 -20.56 26.42
CA GLY A 476 -11.50 -21.90 26.65
C GLY A 476 -12.67 -22.29 25.74
N LEU A 477 -13.12 -21.43 24.83
CA LEU A 477 -14.20 -21.75 23.87
C LEU A 477 -13.78 -22.65 22.70
N GLY A 478 -12.49 -23.02 22.61
CA GLY A 478 -11.97 -23.92 21.58
C GLY A 478 -11.67 -23.22 20.25
N LYS A 479 -11.23 -21.96 20.29
CA LYS A 479 -10.82 -21.18 19.12
C LYS A 479 -9.74 -21.88 18.26
N THR A 480 -8.80 -22.60 18.89
CA THR A 480 -7.77 -23.37 18.18
C THR A 480 -8.39 -24.45 17.29
N LEU A 481 -9.38 -25.20 17.78
CA LEU A 481 -10.13 -26.16 16.98
C LEU A 481 -10.87 -25.49 15.82
N GLN A 482 -11.54 -24.35 16.06
CA GLN A 482 -12.23 -23.61 15.00
C GLN A 482 -11.28 -23.18 13.87
N LEU A 483 -10.10 -22.65 14.21
CA LEU A 483 -9.11 -22.19 13.24
C LEU A 483 -8.44 -23.35 12.49
N LEU A 484 -8.07 -24.43 13.19
CA LEU A 484 -7.54 -25.62 12.53
C LEU A 484 -8.57 -26.22 11.58
N TYR A 485 -9.85 -26.23 11.96
CA TYR A 485 -10.93 -26.68 11.10
C TYR A 485 -11.06 -25.82 9.84
N PHE A 486 -11.02 -24.50 10.01
CA PHE A 486 -11.05 -23.56 8.88
C PHE A 486 -9.85 -23.75 7.94
N ILE A 487 -8.63 -23.89 8.47
CA ILE A 487 -7.41 -24.16 7.68
C ILE A 487 -7.56 -25.47 6.90
N GLU A 488 -8.03 -26.52 7.57
CA GLU A 488 -8.22 -27.84 6.99
C GLU A 488 -9.26 -27.79 5.86
N TRP A 489 -10.41 -27.15 6.10
CA TRP A 489 -11.44 -26.89 5.11
C TRP A 489 -10.90 -26.13 3.90
N HIS A 490 -10.17 -25.04 4.13
CA HIS A 490 -9.58 -24.25 3.05
C HIS A 490 -8.60 -25.11 2.23
N SER A 491 -7.76 -25.91 2.88
CA SER A 491 -6.74 -26.75 2.21
C SER A 491 -7.33 -27.83 1.31
N GLN A 492 -8.52 -28.34 1.65
CA GLN A 492 -9.23 -29.37 0.89
C GLN A 492 -10.01 -28.80 -0.31
N ASN A 493 -10.51 -27.57 -0.20
CA ASN A 493 -11.39 -26.97 -1.21
C ASN A 493 -10.66 -26.03 -2.18
N TYR A 494 -9.51 -25.48 -1.78
CA TYR A 494 -8.72 -24.55 -2.60
C TYR A 494 -7.31 -25.08 -2.79
N ASP A 495 -6.88 -25.15 -4.04
CA ASP A 495 -5.53 -25.61 -4.40
C ASP A 495 -4.69 -24.45 -4.95
N ASN A 496 -4.10 -23.69 -4.05
CA ASN A 496 -3.22 -22.56 -4.38
C ASN A 496 -1.73 -22.87 -4.14
N ASN A 497 -1.38 -24.10 -3.71
CA ASN A 497 -0.03 -24.51 -3.29
C ASN A 497 0.65 -23.57 -2.26
N LYS A 498 -0.12 -22.71 -1.58
CA LYS A 498 0.41 -21.77 -0.60
C LYS A 498 0.49 -22.40 0.81
N PRO A 499 1.49 -22.03 1.62
CA PRO A 499 1.56 -22.42 3.02
C PRO A 499 0.56 -21.67 3.91
N TYR A 500 0.36 -22.21 5.11
CA TYR A 500 -0.44 -21.64 6.18
C TYR A 500 0.48 -21.30 7.35
N LEU A 501 0.39 -20.09 7.89
CA LEU A 501 1.24 -19.63 8.97
C LEU A 501 0.44 -19.48 10.27
N VAL A 502 0.92 -20.08 11.35
CA VAL A 502 0.46 -19.80 12.71
C VAL A 502 1.63 -19.25 13.52
N VAL A 503 1.46 -18.03 14.03
CA VAL A 503 2.40 -17.39 14.94
C VAL A 503 1.78 -17.35 16.33
N ALA A 504 2.44 -17.96 17.30
CA ALA A 504 1.97 -17.97 18.68
C ALA A 504 3.15 -17.96 19.66
N PRO A 505 2.93 -17.63 20.95
CA PRO A 505 3.94 -17.83 21.98
C PRO A 505 4.41 -19.29 22.05
N VAL A 506 5.70 -19.49 22.33
CA VAL A 506 6.31 -20.84 22.37
C VAL A 506 5.57 -21.80 23.30
N SER A 507 5.01 -21.28 24.41
CA SER A 507 4.27 -22.06 25.39
C SER A 507 3.01 -22.75 24.84
N ILE A 508 2.42 -22.25 23.76
CA ILE A 508 1.18 -22.81 23.19
C ILE A 508 1.37 -23.48 21.82
N LEU A 509 2.53 -23.31 21.16
CA LEU A 509 2.80 -23.94 19.86
C LEU A 509 2.81 -25.48 19.93
N GLU A 510 3.30 -26.06 21.03
CA GLU A 510 3.23 -27.52 21.24
C GLU A 510 1.77 -28.00 21.37
N ASN A 511 0.89 -27.16 21.89
CA ASN A 511 -0.53 -27.48 22.00
C ASN A 511 -1.19 -27.46 20.61
N TRP A 512 -0.90 -26.46 19.78
CA TRP A 512 -1.34 -26.38 18.39
C TRP A 512 -0.96 -27.65 17.59
N GLU A 513 0.27 -28.13 17.73
CA GLU A 513 0.72 -29.36 17.08
C GLU A 513 -0.06 -30.61 17.55
N LYS A 514 -0.22 -30.76 18.87
CA LYS A 514 -0.94 -31.89 19.48
C LYS A 514 -2.39 -31.89 19.05
N GLU A 515 -3.03 -30.74 19.08
CA GLU A 515 -4.42 -30.55 18.67
C GLU A 515 -4.61 -30.85 17.17
N TYR A 516 -3.72 -30.38 16.30
CA TYR A 516 -3.79 -30.70 14.87
C TYR A 516 -3.71 -32.21 14.61
N SER A 517 -2.79 -32.89 15.29
CA SER A 517 -2.60 -34.35 15.16
C SER A 517 -3.71 -35.18 15.80
N HIS A 518 -4.41 -34.62 16.79
CA HIS A 518 -5.51 -35.29 17.47
C HIS A 518 -6.85 -35.10 16.72
N PHE A 519 -7.11 -33.89 16.22
CA PHE A 519 -8.39 -33.52 15.62
C PHE A 519 -8.55 -34.00 14.18
N PHE A 520 -7.48 -34.14 13.39
CA PHE A 520 -7.56 -34.44 11.96
C PHE A 520 -6.72 -35.66 11.59
N ILE A 521 -7.36 -36.71 11.05
CA ILE A 521 -6.69 -37.97 10.66
C ILE A 521 -7.28 -38.51 9.35
N PRO A 522 -6.47 -38.67 8.27
CA PRO A 522 -5.11 -38.15 8.11
C PRO A 522 -5.12 -36.62 7.99
N GLN A 523 -4.00 -35.97 8.34
CA GLN A 523 -3.81 -34.53 8.16
C GLN A 523 -3.68 -34.19 6.67
N SER A 524 -4.37 -33.14 6.18
CA SER A 524 -4.21 -32.69 4.78
C SER A 524 -2.91 -31.93 4.54
N LEU A 525 -2.31 -31.35 5.60
CA LEU A 525 -1.11 -30.53 5.51
C LEU A 525 0.05 -31.16 6.29
N PRO A 526 1.24 -31.27 5.68
CA PRO A 526 2.48 -31.50 6.43
C PRO A 526 2.70 -30.38 7.45
N LEU A 527 3.12 -30.73 8.66
CA LEU A 527 3.39 -29.77 9.73
C LEU A 527 4.89 -29.48 9.84
N THR A 528 5.25 -28.20 9.70
CA THR A 528 6.63 -27.70 9.80
C THR A 528 6.78 -26.79 11.01
N LYS A 529 7.69 -27.18 11.91
CA LYS A 529 8.05 -26.37 13.08
C LYS A 529 9.16 -25.40 12.73
N LEU A 530 8.88 -24.13 12.90
CA LEU A 530 9.83 -23.05 12.64
C LEU A 530 10.02 -22.22 13.91
N TYR A 531 10.44 -22.87 15.00
CA TYR A 531 10.86 -22.22 16.23
C TYR A 531 12.00 -23.04 16.87
N GLY A 532 12.88 -22.38 17.63
CA GLY A 532 14.10 -23.01 18.14
C GLY A 532 15.22 -23.00 17.09
N ASN A 533 15.81 -24.15 16.77
CA ASN A 533 16.82 -24.25 15.71
C ASN A 533 16.16 -24.32 14.33
N THR A 534 15.91 -23.16 13.74
CA THR A 534 15.15 -23.04 12.49
C THR A 534 15.98 -23.33 11.23
N GLY A 535 17.31 -23.35 11.33
CA GLY A 535 18.19 -23.42 10.16
C GLY A 535 18.10 -22.20 9.23
N LEU A 536 17.35 -21.16 9.63
CA LEU A 536 17.20 -19.93 8.86
C LEU A 536 18.33 -18.94 9.16
N THR A 537 18.69 -18.17 8.14
CA THR A 537 19.59 -17.03 8.24
C THR A 537 18.79 -15.75 8.40
N LYS A 538 19.33 -14.76 9.13
CA LYS A 538 18.72 -13.42 9.23
C LYS A 538 18.66 -12.72 7.88
N ASP A 539 19.70 -12.94 7.08
CA ASP A 539 19.79 -12.48 5.70
C ASP A 539 18.84 -13.27 4.80
N TYR A 540 18.42 -12.64 3.72
CA TYR A 540 17.54 -13.26 2.73
C TYR A 540 18.16 -14.53 2.12
N ASN A 541 17.37 -15.60 2.04
CA ASN A 541 17.76 -16.89 1.49
C ASN A 541 16.61 -17.50 0.67
N LYS A 542 16.76 -17.47 -0.66
CA LYS A 542 15.78 -18.02 -1.61
C LYS A 542 15.46 -19.49 -1.37
N LYS A 543 16.44 -20.33 -1.02
CA LYS A 543 16.22 -21.76 -0.78
C LYS A 543 15.29 -21.98 0.40
N SER A 544 15.49 -21.19 1.46
CA SER A 544 14.61 -21.21 2.63
C SER A 544 13.20 -20.76 2.29
N VAL A 545 13.04 -19.68 1.51
CA VAL A 545 11.73 -19.21 1.07
C VAL A 545 11.04 -20.25 0.19
N GLN A 546 11.73 -20.85 -0.77
CA GLN A 546 11.17 -21.89 -1.64
C GLN A 546 10.77 -23.15 -0.87
N ALA A 547 11.55 -23.57 0.13
CA ALA A 547 11.19 -24.69 1.01
C ALA A 547 9.94 -24.38 1.84
N LEU A 548 9.76 -23.11 2.24
CA LEU A 548 8.58 -22.66 2.97
C LEU A 548 7.36 -22.48 2.04
N GLN A 549 7.55 -22.12 0.77
CA GLN A 549 6.52 -21.91 -0.26
C GLN A 549 5.96 -23.22 -0.82
N THR A 550 5.54 -24.12 0.07
CA THR A 550 4.88 -25.38 -0.26
C THR A 550 3.60 -25.51 0.55
N LYS A 551 2.65 -26.33 0.12
CA LYS A 551 1.37 -26.55 0.81
C LYS A 551 1.62 -27.28 2.15
N GLN A 552 1.81 -26.52 3.22
CA GLN A 552 2.15 -27.01 4.56
C GLN A 552 1.64 -26.05 5.64
N LEU A 553 1.50 -26.56 6.88
CA LEU A 553 1.20 -25.78 8.06
C LEU A 553 2.49 -25.43 8.81
N ILE A 554 2.83 -24.14 8.87
CA ILE A 554 4.04 -23.62 9.52
C ILE A 554 3.67 -23.06 10.89
N LEU A 555 4.27 -23.63 11.94
CA LEU A 555 4.15 -23.15 13.31
C LEU A 555 5.40 -22.35 13.70
N THR A 556 5.25 -21.09 14.11
CA THR A 556 6.38 -20.23 14.51
C THR A 556 6.02 -19.29 15.66
N ASN A 557 7.01 -18.54 16.17
CA ASN A 557 6.81 -17.57 17.23
C ASN A 557 7.14 -16.14 16.78
N TYR A 558 6.70 -15.17 17.58
CA TYR A 558 6.88 -13.76 17.30
C TYR A 558 8.35 -13.32 17.20
N GLU A 559 9.22 -13.92 18.00
CA GLU A 559 10.66 -13.66 17.97
C GLU A 559 11.30 -14.13 16.66
N THR A 560 10.81 -15.25 16.11
CA THR A 560 11.29 -15.87 14.87
C THR A 560 10.86 -15.04 13.68
N ILE A 561 9.60 -14.63 13.59
CA ILE A 561 9.16 -13.73 12.50
C ILE A 561 9.96 -12.43 12.52
N ARG A 562 10.23 -11.88 13.72
CA ARG A 562 11.02 -10.65 13.87
C ARG A 562 12.47 -10.84 13.42
N ALA A 563 13.08 -11.97 13.78
CA ALA A 563 14.48 -12.26 13.48
C ALA A 563 14.71 -12.58 12.00
N PHE A 564 13.75 -13.23 11.34
CA PHE A 564 13.86 -13.73 9.96
C PHE A 564 12.86 -13.07 9.02
N GLN A 565 12.45 -11.83 9.31
CA GLN A 565 11.42 -11.08 8.57
C GLN A 565 11.67 -11.01 7.06
N LEU A 566 12.93 -10.87 6.63
CA LEU A 566 13.30 -10.80 5.21
C LEU A 566 12.93 -12.08 4.44
N ASN A 567 12.92 -13.23 5.13
CA ASN A 567 12.52 -14.51 4.57
C ASN A 567 11.03 -14.75 4.75
N LEU A 568 10.51 -14.55 5.97
CA LEU A 568 9.16 -14.96 6.31
C LEU A 568 8.08 -14.07 5.73
N CYS A 569 8.32 -12.77 5.57
CA CYS A 569 7.38 -11.87 4.91
C CYS A 569 7.41 -11.98 3.38
N LYS A 570 8.37 -12.74 2.82
CA LYS A 570 8.50 -13.01 1.39
C LYS A 570 7.61 -14.17 0.94
N VAL A 571 7.33 -15.10 1.85
CA VAL A 571 6.47 -16.25 1.60
C VAL A 571 5.04 -15.76 1.45
N ASP A 572 4.36 -16.22 0.41
CA ASP A 572 2.97 -15.88 0.09
C ASP A 572 2.05 -16.92 0.72
N TYR A 573 1.41 -16.57 1.84
CA TYR A 573 0.59 -17.49 2.64
C TYR A 573 -0.89 -17.47 2.19
N ALA A 574 -1.55 -18.63 2.22
CA ALA A 574 -3.01 -18.68 2.07
C ALA A 574 -3.69 -18.03 3.28
N VAL A 575 -3.27 -18.43 4.48
CA VAL A 575 -3.82 -17.92 5.74
C VAL A 575 -2.68 -17.64 6.71
N ALA A 576 -2.72 -16.48 7.35
CA ALA A 576 -1.83 -16.13 8.45
C ALA A 576 -2.62 -15.89 9.74
N VAL A 577 -2.38 -16.71 10.75
CA VAL A 577 -2.98 -16.63 12.07
C VAL A 577 -1.95 -16.08 13.06
N LEU A 578 -2.29 -14.98 13.73
CA LEU A 578 -1.53 -14.43 14.86
C LEU A 578 -2.31 -14.67 16.15
N ASP A 579 -1.91 -15.70 16.89
CA ASP A 579 -2.49 -16.04 18.20
C ASP A 579 -1.84 -15.21 19.31
N GLU A 580 -2.59 -14.92 20.36
CA GLU A 580 -2.24 -13.98 21.42
C GLU A 580 -1.82 -12.61 20.85
N ALA A 581 -2.68 -12.03 20.00
CA ALA A 581 -2.44 -10.80 19.24
C ALA A 581 -2.06 -9.57 20.10
N GLN A 582 -2.28 -9.62 21.42
CA GLN A 582 -1.75 -8.64 22.36
C GLN A 582 -0.21 -8.52 22.33
N LYS A 583 0.51 -9.49 21.75
CA LYS A 583 1.96 -9.44 21.54
C LYS A 583 2.40 -8.34 20.56
N PHE A 584 1.53 -7.88 19.66
CA PHE A 584 1.83 -6.85 18.67
C PHE A 584 0.82 -5.67 18.68
N LYS A 585 0.19 -5.43 19.82
CA LYS A 585 -0.81 -4.35 19.99
C LYS A 585 -0.25 -2.93 20.00
N THR A 586 1.07 -2.77 20.06
CA THR A 586 1.72 -1.46 20.24
C THR A 586 2.26 -0.93 18.90
N PRO A 587 1.67 0.14 18.34
CA PRO A 587 2.19 0.79 17.13
C PRO A 587 3.63 1.26 17.30
N GLY A 588 4.39 1.29 16.20
CA GLY A 588 5.79 1.76 16.23
C GLY A 588 6.79 0.78 16.87
N THR A 589 6.39 -0.47 17.11
CA THR A 589 7.29 -1.57 17.52
C THR A 589 7.63 -2.46 16.33
N LEU A 590 8.86 -3.00 16.31
CA LEU A 590 9.35 -3.80 15.18
C LEU A 590 8.52 -5.07 14.97
N ILE A 591 8.06 -5.69 16.06
CA ILE A 591 7.18 -6.87 16.00
C ILE A 591 5.87 -6.56 15.28
N THR A 592 5.26 -5.41 15.57
CA THR A 592 4.01 -4.95 14.94
C THR A 592 4.22 -4.62 13.48
N ASN A 593 5.35 -3.97 13.16
CA ASN A 593 5.74 -3.71 11.79
C ASN A 593 5.87 -5.02 10.98
N VAL A 594 6.64 -5.99 11.50
CA VAL A 594 6.82 -7.29 10.85
C VAL A 594 5.51 -8.06 10.73
N SER A 595 4.67 -8.08 11.75
CA SER A 595 3.34 -8.70 11.68
C SER A 595 2.51 -8.11 10.53
N LYS A 596 2.49 -6.77 10.40
CA LYS A 596 1.76 -6.07 9.32
C LYS A 596 2.40 -6.23 7.94
N ALA A 597 3.69 -6.56 7.87
CA ALA A 597 4.42 -6.83 6.63
C ALA A 597 4.17 -8.23 6.06
N LEU A 598 3.55 -9.15 6.81
CA LEU A 598 3.24 -10.50 6.34
C LEU A 598 2.31 -10.46 5.11
N LYS A 599 2.68 -11.22 4.08
CA LYS A 599 1.91 -11.39 2.85
C LYS A 599 0.99 -12.61 2.97
N ALA A 600 -0.32 -12.38 3.09
CA ALA A 600 -1.30 -13.46 3.19
C ALA A 600 -2.64 -13.08 2.57
N ASP A 601 -3.32 -14.06 1.97
CA ASP A 601 -4.65 -13.87 1.36
C ASP A 601 -5.73 -13.64 2.44
N PHE A 602 -5.64 -14.34 3.58
CA PHE A 602 -6.55 -14.17 4.72
C PHE A 602 -5.77 -14.03 6.05
N LYS A 603 -5.98 -12.91 6.75
CA LYS A 603 -5.26 -12.56 7.99
C LYS A 603 -6.19 -12.67 9.21
N ILE A 604 -5.84 -13.54 10.15
CA ILE A 604 -6.63 -13.76 11.37
C ILE A 604 -5.81 -13.29 12.57
N ALA A 605 -6.32 -12.29 13.29
CA ALA A 605 -5.82 -11.97 14.63
C ALA A 605 -6.68 -12.65 15.68
N MET A 606 -6.06 -13.23 16.70
CA MET A 606 -6.75 -13.98 17.74
C MET A 606 -6.29 -13.50 19.12
N THR A 607 -7.23 -13.15 19.98
CA THR A 607 -6.93 -12.73 21.36
C THR A 607 -8.17 -12.82 22.25
N GLY A 608 -8.01 -13.27 23.50
CA GLY A 608 -9.11 -13.23 24.48
C GLY A 608 -9.32 -11.83 25.09
N THR A 609 -8.40 -10.89 24.87
CA THR A 609 -8.43 -9.56 25.48
C THR A 609 -7.99 -8.51 24.46
N PRO A 610 -8.85 -8.17 23.47
CA PRO A 610 -8.48 -7.24 22.40
C PRO A 610 -8.25 -5.80 22.89
N VAL A 611 -8.77 -5.45 24.06
CA VAL A 611 -8.56 -4.17 24.74
C VAL A 611 -7.99 -4.45 26.13
N GLU A 612 -6.68 -4.26 26.30
CA GLU A 612 -6.05 -4.36 27.63
C GLU A 612 -5.90 -2.97 28.28
N ASN A 613 -5.21 -2.06 27.59
CA ASN A 613 -4.88 -0.74 28.15
C ASN A 613 -5.64 0.38 27.44
N THR A 614 -5.69 0.32 26.11
CA THR A 614 -6.25 1.40 25.30
C THR A 614 -7.06 0.87 24.12
N LEU A 615 -8.01 1.66 23.63
CA LEU A 615 -8.72 1.32 22.38
C LEU A 615 -7.77 1.32 21.16
N VAL A 616 -6.62 2.00 21.26
CA VAL A 616 -5.60 1.95 20.20
C VAL A 616 -4.97 0.55 20.10
N ASP A 617 -5.01 -0.25 21.17
CA ASP A 617 -4.59 -1.67 21.14
C ASP A 617 -5.47 -2.43 20.13
N LEU A 618 -6.79 -2.27 20.23
CA LEU A 618 -7.76 -2.85 19.30
C LEU A 618 -7.56 -2.31 17.88
N TRP A 619 -7.38 -0.99 17.72
CA TRP A 619 -7.08 -0.39 16.42
C TRP A 619 -5.84 -1.02 15.78
N CYS A 620 -4.78 -1.22 16.56
CA CYS A 620 -3.51 -1.75 16.05
C CYS A 620 -3.65 -3.21 15.58
N ILE A 621 -4.44 -4.01 16.29
CA ILE A 621 -4.75 -5.40 15.92
C ILE A 621 -5.62 -5.43 14.67
N MET A 622 -6.65 -4.58 14.60
CA MET A 622 -7.53 -4.48 13.42
C MET A 622 -6.78 -3.97 12.19
N ASP A 623 -5.83 -3.05 12.36
CA ASP A 623 -4.99 -2.56 11.28
C ASP A 623 -4.05 -3.65 10.71
N PHE A 624 -3.83 -4.77 11.40
CA PHE A 624 -3.23 -5.96 10.79
C PHE A 624 -4.25 -6.80 10.02
N ALA A 625 -5.43 -7.05 10.61
CA ALA A 625 -6.44 -7.95 10.07
C ALA A 625 -7.18 -7.36 8.85
N LYS A 626 -7.64 -6.11 8.93
CA LYS A 626 -8.27 -5.36 7.82
C LYS A 626 -7.77 -3.90 7.84
N PRO A 627 -6.62 -3.63 7.19
CA PRO A 627 -6.00 -2.31 7.14
C PRO A 627 -6.93 -1.24 6.54
N GLY A 628 -7.00 -0.07 7.17
CA GLY A 628 -7.85 1.05 6.73
C GLY A 628 -9.29 1.02 7.28
N LEU A 629 -9.79 -0.12 7.77
CA LEU A 629 -11.18 -0.27 8.25
C LEU A 629 -11.58 0.76 9.31
N LEU A 630 -10.69 1.05 10.26
CA LEU A 630 -10.93 1.98 11.36
C LEU A 630 -10.32 3.37 11.11
N GLY A 631 -9.92 3.67 9.88
CA GLY A 631 -9.16 4.87 9.55
C GLY A 631 -7.78 4.92 10.22
N ASN A 632 -7.23 6.12 10.37
CA ASN A 632 -5.93 6.30 11.02
C ASN A 632 -6.04 6.30 12.56
N ALA A 633 -4.97 5.90 13.24
CA ALA A 633 -4.98 5.77 14.72
C ALA A 633 -5.23 7.09 15.44
N LYS A 634 -4.75 8.22 14.89
CA LYS A 634 -4.87 9.54 15.48
C LYS A 634 -6.32 10.00 15.55
N ASP A 635 -7.06 9.86 14.45
CA ASP A 635 -8.48 10.21 14.39
C ASP A 635 -9.32 9.22 15.18
N PHE A 636 -9.03 7.92 15.09
CA PHE A 636 -9.68 6.90 15.92
C PHE A 636 -9.51 7.18 17.44
N ALA A 637 -8.31 7.53 17.88
CA ALA A 637 -8.06 7.89 19.28
C ALA A 637 -8.81 9.18 19.68
N LYS A 638 -8.94 10.15 18.76
CA LYS A 638 -9.68 11.39 18.99
C LYS A 638 -11.18 11.15 19.15
N GLU A 639 -11.74 10.29 18.32
CA GLU A 639 -13.17 9.99 18.28
C GLU A 639 -13.60 9.03 19.41
N PHE A 640 -12.88 7.93 19.61
CA PHE A 640 -13.33 6.87 20.53
C PHE A 640 -12.61 6.89 21.89
N GLN A 641 -11.29 7.12 21.92
CA GLN A 641 -10.51 7.00 23.16
C GLN A 641 -10.61 8.25 24.05
N HIS A 642 -10.47 9.46 23.49
CA HIS A 642 -10.48 10.69 24.28
C HIS A 642 -11.81 10.95 25.02
N PRO A 643 -13.00 10.72 24.42
CA PRO A 643 -14.26 10.90 25.13
C PRO A 643 -14.43 9.94 26.32
N LEU A 644 -13.96 8.69 26.19
CA LEU A 644 -14.01 7.71 27.28
C LEU A 644 -13.08 8.05 28.45
N LYS A 645 -11.88 8.61 28.15
CA LYS A 645 -10.98 9.11 29.19
C LYS A 645 -11.58 10.29 29.97
N LYS A 646 -12.28 11.20 29.27
CA LYS A 646 -12.97 12.33 29.93
C LYS A 646 -14.13 11.86 30.82
N LYS A 647 -14.90 10.86 30.39
CA LYS A 647 -16.00 10.29 31.19
C LYS A 647 -15.54 9.52 32.44
N LYS A 648 -14.33 8.94 32.44
CA LYS A 648 -13.75 8.26 33.62
C LYS A 648 -13.17 9.20 34.68
N GLN A 649 -13.03 10.49 34.39
CA GLN A 649 -12.50 11.51 35.32
C GLN A 649 -13.59 12.32 36.04
N ILE A 650 -14.86 12.00 35.78
CA ILE A 650 -16.05 12.45 36.51
C ILE A 650 -16.53 11.26 37.33
#